data_AF-I1CSH1-F1
#
_entry.id   AF-I1CSH1-F1
#
_cell.length_a   1.000
_cell.length_b   1.000
_cell.length_c   1.000
_cell.angle_alpha   90.00
_cell.angle_beta   90.00
_cell.angle_gamma   90.00
#
_symmetry.space_group_name_H-M   'P 1'
#
loop_
_entity.id
_entity.type
_entity.pdbx_description
1 polymer ?
#
loop_
_entity_poly.entity_id
_entity_poly.type
_entity_poly.pdbx_seq_one_letter_code
_entity_poly.pdbx_strand_id
1 'polypeptide(L)'
;MFSGVMEAIQGIPRDDLDLRLEALMTVKKLFKLDSSSRDAFRREGGFVSLVSMIVALEGAFEEPEKYSRDDPINIEVVQDKTVLVLQTVFSVLAESMHQHEVNKHYFMKDVGYETVENAITLTGAFSQRHIAERIFGILFSFAVENEMILELFVTDQDKSKEQDINRRIELTLENSSIFVVNPEIMPVVLRLQQIASAHVQLSQSVLCALLALSQGNTGNQVKMNRSGLILSLFQRLLSEKQEQQTEEGNIKETLVNITKNLMNMGISSNELRYIFKKFNISSIDSSAEYLLDLALHGASGSRWPGFIQFNNPNACLEIPQLADFPPPNPGYTLLFWLHIEKQNDLSSLSLFSIWNDQQQTFRVFIDAKSKMLLIQSSYSKQPILFKSFEFQVGYWYHLVLVHNRSRLASRLSSINTIEKETINMYFNMGPRYKSLFQDSLEQFQTYEATTTLYLTLRNMSKGRRSNSSDKQLLISILGGSAFQSIPENKFVFAFFANNALSEGIHSGLALTGISTATQQKVVSEISNSRMILNSAVPKLDIAVYRPKSMGYLVGEPVVAYSFGLDESIWKIGGCAVALKLIENSQTSKTLCKSIAFLLETIRFSWRNSADMERCHGYEILAYLLKQKRDLITLELFELLLVFIGKDVKNLENSIINNPLAYRYVVLNFEIWKKTSLDVQKAHLEQFILFLNNSKLRSFNVKRLSKSHLVKKLLLAFRMSIYAKELVPHVVHALKAVMLSNWDTEGIRAVATFLASTVAQGNT
;
A
#
# COMPACT_ATOMS: atom_id res chain seq x y z
N MET A 1 24.78 18.72 34.65
CA MET A 1 25.18 17.32 34.97
C MET A 1 25.66 16.58 33.73
N PHE A 2 24.93 16.62 32.59
CA PHE A 2 25.36 15.94 31.35
C PHE A 2 26.60 16.55 30.67
N SER A 3 26.79 17.87 30.68
CA SER A 3 27.97 18.53 30.08
C SER A 3 29.29 17.93 30.58
N GLY A 4 29.49 17.82 31.90
CA GLY A 4 30.71 17.22 32.46
C GLY A 4 30.87 15.72 32.17
N VAL A 5 29.77 14.96 32.06
CA VAL A 5 29.82 13.53 31.68
C VAL A 5 30.19 13.37 30.20
N MET A 6 29.70 14.25 29.32
CA MET A 6 30.03 14.22 27.89
C MET A 6 31.45 14.68 27.61
N GLU A 7 31.93 15.70 28.31
CA GLU A 7 33.35 16.11 28.26
C GLU A 7 34.27 14.98 28.74
N ALA A 8 33.91 14.33 29.86
CA ALA A 8 34.66 13.19 30.37
C ALA A 8 34.70 12.04 29.35
N ILE A 9 33.56 11.71 28.73
CA ILE A 9 33.44 10.69 27.67
C ILE A 9 34.37 10.95 26.49
N GLN A 10 34.48 12.21 26.04
CA GLN A 10 35.36 12.58 24.91
C GLN A 10 36.84 12.51 25.28
N GLY A 11 37.16 12.68 26.57
CA GLY A 11 38.52 12.59 27.09
C GLY A 11 39.01 11.17 27.39
N ILE A 12 38.16 10.13 27.27
CA ILE A 12 38.56 8.75 27.58
C ILE A 12 39.55 8.25 26.51
N PRO A 13 40.76 7.79 26.91
CA PRO A 13 41.72 7.19 26.00
C PRO A 13 41.11 6.05 25.14
N ARG A 14 41.68 5.83 23.94
CA ARG A 14 41.15 4.84 22.99
C ARG A 14 41.24 3.40 23.50
N ASP A 15 42.28 3.12 24.26
CA ASP A 15 42.65 1.83 24.84
C ASP A 15 41.89 1.49 26.14
N ASP A 16 41.18 2.46 26.74
CA ASP A 16 40.47 2.26 28.00
C ASP A 16 39.03 1.79 27.81
N LEU A 17 38.86 0.52 27.42
CA LEU A 17 37.54 -0.05 27.17
C LEU A 17 36.66 -0.12 28.44
N ASP A 18 37.26 -0.35 29.61
CA ASP A 18 36.53 -0.46 30.87
C ASP A 18 35.96 0.88 31.32
N LEU A 19 36.74 1.98 31.24
CA LEU A 19 36.25 3.32 31.56
C LEU A 19 35.13 3.76 30.59
N ARG A 20 35.22 3.38 29.31
CA ARG A 20 34.15 3.63 28.32
C ARG A 20 32.86 2.91 28.72
N LEU A 21 32.95 1.64 29.13
CA LEU A 21 31.79 0.87 29.61
C LEU A 21 31.16 1.50 30.84
N GLU A 22 31.97 1.89 31.84
CA GLU A 22 31.48 2.54 33.05
C GLU A 22 30.77 3.87 32.75
N ALA A 23 31.32 4.68 31.84
CA ALA A 23 30.72 5.93 31.41
C ALA A 23 29.36 5.70 30.73
N LEU A 24 29.28 4.74 29.81
CA LEU A 24 28.02 4.39 29.11
C LEU A 24 26.97 3.83 30.09
N MET A 25 27.37 2.98 31.04
CA MET A 25 26.46 2.48 32.08
C MET A 25 25.96 3.61 32.99
N THR A 26 26.79 4.60 33.27
CA THR A 26 26.39 5.79 34.03
C THR A 26 25.34 6.61 33.27
N VAL A 27 25.51 6.81 31.96
CA VAL A 27 24.50 7.46 31.11
C VAL A 27 23.17 6.69 31.13
N LYS A 28 23.19 5.35 31.01
CA LYS A 28 21.97 4.53 31.13
C LYS A 28 21.27 4.70 32.48
N LYS A 29 22.04 4.76 33.57
CA LYS A 29 21.48 5.01 34.91
C LYS A 29 20.81 6.38 34.99
N LEU A 30 21.39 7.41 34.39
CA LEU A 30 20.80 8.75 34.35
C LEU A 30 19.46 8.78 33.60
N PHE A 31 19.34 8.07 32.47
CA PHE A 31 18.06 7.95 31.75
C PHE A 31 16.95 7.31 32.59
N LYS A 32 17.28 6.35 33.44
CA LYS A 32 16.31 5.68 34.32
C LYS A 32 15.87 6.55 35.51
N LEU A 33 16.71 7.51 35.92
CA LEU A 33 16.42 8.39 37.06
C LEU A 33 15.49 9.54 36.68
N ASP A 34 15.67 10.10 35.47
CA ASP A 34 14.89 11.25 35.01
C ASP A 34 14.67 11.19 33.50
N SER A 35 13.42 11.26 33.04
CA SER A 35 13.09 11.27 31.62
C SER A 35 13.59 12.53 30.91
N SER A 36 13.70 13.67 31.62
CA SER A 36 14.17 14.94 31.06
C SER A 36 15.67 14.89 30.68
N SER A 37 16.41 13.94 31.25
CA SER A 37 17.82 13.71 30.93
C SER A 37 18.04 13.31 29.47
N ARG A 38 17.05 12.72 28.79
CA ARG A 38 17.11 12.39 27.35
C ARG A 38 17.17 13.65 26.46
N ASP A 39 16.51 14.73 26.87
CA ASP A 39 16.59 16.03 26.19
C ASP A 39 17.93 16.72 26.46
N ALA A 40 18.41 16.66 27.71
CA ALA A 40 19.71 17.20 28.07
C ALA A 40 20.83 16.49 27.30
N PHE A 41 20.78 15.15 27.23
CA PHE A 41 21.71 14.33 26.44
C PHE A 41 21.79 14.79 24.98
N ARG A 42 20.65 15.08 24.33
CA ARG A 42 20.62 15.63 22.97
C ARG A 42 21.32 16.98 22.88
N ARG A 43 20.98 17.93 23.78
CA ARG A 43 21.49 19.31 23.76
C ARG A 43 23.00 19.39 24.01
N GLU A 44 23.52 18.52 24.86
CA GLU A 44 24.94 18.45 25.22
C GLU A 44 25.77 17.61 24.22
N GLY A 45 25.23 17.32 23.02
CA GLY A 45 25.97 16.62 21.97
C GLY A 45 26.18 15.12 22.20
N GLY A 46 25.40 14.50 23.09
CA GLY A 46 25.59 13.09 23.49
C GLY A 46 25.57 12.09 22.33
N PHE A 47 24.72 12.31 21.32
CA PHE A 47 24.69 11.46 20.13
C PHE A 47 25.98 11.52 19.32
N VAL A 48 26.57 12.71 19.18
CA VAL A 48 27.85 12.90 18.48
C VAL A 48 28.98 12.24 19.27
N SER A 49 28.95 12.35 20.59
CA SER A 49 29.91 11.65 21.48
C SER A 49 29.81 10.13 21.33
N LEU A 50 28.61 9.56 21.23
CA LEU A 50 28.43 8.11 21.01
C LEU A 50 29.00 7.65 19.65
N VAL A 51 28.74 8.39 18.57
CA VAL A 51 29.34 8.06 17.25
C VAL A 51 30.85 8.20 17.31
N SER A 52 31.37 9.22 17.99
CA SER A 52 32.80 9.43 18.19
C SER A 52 33.46 8.29 18.98
N MET A 53 32.75 7.68 19.94
CA MET A 53 33.23 6.48 20.63
C MET A 53 33.39 5.29 19.68
N ILE A 54 32.46 5.10 18.73
CA ILE A 54 32.57 4.04 17.71
C ILE A 54 33.76 4.31 16.79
N VAL A 55 33.91 5.55 16.30
CA VAL A 55 35.05 5.96 15.45
C VAL A 55 36.39 5.77 16.18
N ALA A 56 36.42 6.00 17.50
CA ALA A 56 37.63 5.80 18.29
C ALA A 56 38.05 4.31 18.43
N LEU A 57 37.22 3.36 17.98
CA LEU A 57 37.53 1.93 17.86
C LEU A 57 37.99 1.56 16.44
N GLU A 58 38.48 2.51 15.66
CA GLU A 58 39.04 2.28 14.32
C GLU A 58 40.13 1.20 14.35
N GLY A 59 39.99 0.18 13.49
CA GLY A 59 40.89 -0.97 13.42
C GLY A 59 40.89 -1.88 14.65
N ALA A 60 39.98 -1.72 15.63
CA ALA A 60 40.01 -2.48 16.88
C ALA A 60 39.88 -4.00 16.69
N PHE A 61 39.25 -4.46 15.60
CA PHE A 61 39.14 -5.88 15.28
C PHE A 61 40.24 -6.41 14.36
N GLU A 62 41.02 -5.52 13.75
CA GLU A 62 42.17 -5.85 12.91
C GLU A 62 43.47 -5.85 13.73
N GLU A 63 43.62 -4.89 14.63
CA GLU A 63 44.77 -4.70 15.51
C GLU A 63 44.34 -4.62 16.99
N PRO A 64 43.78 -5.70 17.55
CA PRO A 64 43.21 -5.70 18.91
C PRO A 64 44.24 -5.41 20.01
N GLU A 65 45.52 -5.66 19.75
CA GLU A 65 46.62 -5.39 20.69
C GLU A 65 46.72 -3.92 21.11
N LYS A 66 46.27 -2.98 20.25
CA LYS A 66 46.29 -1.53 20.53
C LYS A 66 45.25 -1.09 21.57
N TYR A 67 44.34 -1.98 21.95
CA TYR A 67 43.20 -1.71 22.81
C TYR A 67 43.25 -2.48 24.14
N SER A 68 44.43 -2.99 24.52
CA SER A 68 44.70 -3.59 25.83
C SER A 68 45.77 -2.80 26.58
N ARG A 69 45.55 -2.60 27.89
CA ARG A 69 46.57 -2.09 28.82
C ARG A 69 47.27 -3.19 29.61
N ASP A 70 46.67 -4.38 29.65
CA ASP A 70 47.12 -5.50 30.45
C ASP A 70 48.02 -6.44 29.63
N ASP A 71 49.06 -6.96 30.28
CA ASP A 71 50.02 -7.93 29.75
C ASP A 71 50.05 -9.16 30.68
N PRO A 72 49.79 -10.41 30.22
CA PRO A 72 49.67 -10.84 28.82
C PRO A 72 48.32 -10.47 28.17
N ILE A 73 48.40 -10.01 26.92
CA ILE A 73 47.24 -9.62 26.10
C ILE A 73 46.44 -10.87 25.69
N ASN A 74 45.19 -10.97 26.17
CA ASN A 74 44.23 -11.95 25.65
C ASN A 74 43.35 -11.29 24.56
N ILE A 75 43.66 -11.58 23.30
CA ILE A 75 43.00 -10.99 22.12
C ILE A 75 41.48 -11.23 22.14
N GLU A 76 41.03 -12.44 22.48
CA GLU A 76 39.59 -12.77 22.53
C GLU A 76 38.86 -11.90 23.55
N VAL A 77 39.47 -11.71 24.74
CA VAL A 77 38.89 -10.85 25.79
C VAL A 77 38.80 -9.39 25.35
N VAL A 78 39.81 -8.88 24.63
CA VAL A 78 39.80 -7.50 24.11
C VAL A 78 38.72 -7.34 23.04
N GLN A 79 38.59 -8.30 22.13
CA GLN A 79 37.54 -8.29 21.11
C GLN A 79 36.15 -8.39 21.76
N ASP A 80 35.97 -9.25 22.76
CA ASP A 80 34.73 -9.38 23.52
C ASP A 80 34.34 -8.09 24.24
N LYS A 81 35.30 -7.43 24.90
CA LYS A 81 35.11 -6.12 25.52
C LYS A 81 34.74 -5.06 24.47
N THR A 82 35.39 -5.07 23.30
CA THR A 82 35.12 -4.14 22.21
C THR A 82 33.69 -4.32 21.67
N VAL A 83 33.24 -5.56 21.46
CA VAL A 83 31.85 -5.86 21.09
C VAL A 83 30.88 -5.40 22.18
N LEU A 84 31.21 -5.60 23.46
CA LEU A 84 30.38 -5.15 24.57
C LEU A 84 30.26 -3.62 24.62
N VAL A 85 31.34 -2.87 24.31
CA VAL A 85 31.29 -1.41 24.17
C VAL A 85 30.30 -1.02 23.07
N LEU A 86 30.41 -1.61 21.88
CA LEU A 86 29.50 -1.35 20.76
C LEU A 86 28.04 -1.69 21.13
N GLN A 87 27.80 -2.84 21.74
CA GLN A 87 26.47 -3.24 22.23
C GLN A 87 25.92 -2.22 23.23
N THR A 88 26.76 -1.73 24.15
CA THR A 88 26.34 -0.75 25.15
C THR A 88 26.06 0.61 24.52
N VAL A 89 26.83 1.05 23.52
CA VAL A 89 26.56 2.26 22.73
C VAL A 89 25.19 2.18 22.07
N PHE A 90 24.89 1.07 21.38
CA PHE A 90 23.59 0.86 20.74
C PHE A 90 22.44 0.77 21.75
N SER A 91 22.68 0.19 22.92
CA SER A 91 21.71 0.17 24.02
C SER A 91 21.43 1.58 24.58
N VAL A 92 22.44 2.44 24.70
CA VAL A 92 22.27 3.85 25.09
C VAL A 92 21.51 4.62 24.00
N LEU A 93 21.82 4.38 22.71
CA LEU A 93 21.07 4.96 21.60
C LEU A 93 19.59 4.56 21.68
N ALA A 94 19.28 3.27 21.84
CA ALA A 94 17.90 2.78 21.97
C ALA A 94 17.16 3.46 23.12
N GLU A 95 17.75 3.46 24.32
CA GLU A 95 17.12 4.05 25.52
C GLU A 95 16.90 5.57 25.38
N SER A 96 17.83 6.28 24.74
CA SER A 96 17.70 7.72 24.50
C SER A 96 16.61 8.06 23.48
N MET A 97 16.32 7.15 22.55
CA MET A 97 15.33 7.32 21.48
C MET A 97 13.99 6.65 21.78
N HIS A 98 13.91 5.79 22.80
CA HIS A 98 12.72 5.02 23.15
C HIS A 98 11.52 5.96 23.39
N GLN A 99 10.49 5.79 22.56
CA GLN A 99 9.28 6.63 22.55
C GLN A 99 9.55 8.15 22.48
N HIS A 100 10.71 8.56 21.95
CA HIS A 100 11.16 9.96 21.95
C HIS A 100 11.41 10.49 20.54
N GLU A 101 10.33 10.86 19.84
CA GLU A 101 10.35 11.26 18.43
C GLU A 101 11.29 12.44 18.12
N VAL A 102 11.44 13.39 19.07
CA VAL A 102 12.36 14.53 18.91
C VAL A 102 13.83 14.05 18.84
N ASN A 103 14.17 13.00 19.58
CA ASN A 103 15.53 12.44 19.59
C ASN A 103 15.79 11.63 18.33
N LYS A 104 14.81 10.82 17.91
CA LYS A 104 14.87 10.11 16.62
C LYS A 104 15.06 11.06 15.45
N HIS A 105 14.29 12.15 15.41
CA HIS A 105 14.41 13.16 14.36
C HIS A 105 15.76 13.88 14.36
N TYR A 106 16.21 14.33 15.53
CA TYR A 106 17.53 14.95 15.68
C TYR A 106 18.64 14.01 15.20
N PHE A 107 18.60 12.74 15.63
CA PHE A 107 19.60 11.77 15.22
C PHE A 107 19.59 11.55 13.71
N MET A 108 18.42 11.37 13.11
CA MET A 108 18.29 11.17 11.66
C MET A 108 18.82 12.36 10.85
N LYS A 109 18.53 13.60 11.29
CA LYS A 109 18.83 14.82 10.53
C LYS A 109 20.22 15.39 10.80
N ASP A 110 20.59 15.48 12.07
CA ASP A 110 21.78 16.22 12.51
C ASP A 110 23.00 15.32 12.73
N VAL A 111 22.80 14.02 12.99
CA VAL A 111 23.89 13.03 13.15
C VAL A 111 24.01 12.13 11.91
N GLY A 112 22.91 11.50 11.51
CA GLY A 112 22.81 10.63 10.34
C GLY A 112 23.17 9.17 10.63
N TYR A 113 22.39 8.23 10.09
CA TYR A 113 22.72 6.81 10.18
C TYR A 113 23.91 6.40 9.30
N GLU A 114 24.23 7.19 8.27
CA GLU A 114 25.41 6.99 7.43
C GLU A 114 26.73 7.16 8.21
N THR A 115 26.78 8.06 9.20
CA THR A 115 27.98 8.19 10.04
C THR A 115 28.18 6.97 10.92
N VAL A 116 27.09 6.35 11.38
CA VAL A 116 27.14 5.09 12.16
C VAL A 116 27.64 3.94 11.28
N GLU A 117 27.13 3.83 10.06
CA GLU A 117 27.60 2.85 9.08
C GLU A 117 29.10 2.97 8.85
N ASN A 118 29.59 4.16 8.49
CA ASN A 118 31.01 4.42 8.27
C ASN A 118 31.84 4.11 9.51
N ALA A 119 31.37 4.52 10.69
CA ALA A 119 32.07 4.26 11.95
C ALA A 119 32.19 2.76 12.26
N ILE A 120 31.15 1.97 12.05
CA ILE A 120 31.20 0.50 12.22
C ILE A 120 32.15 -0.11 11.20
N THR A 121 32.10 0.30 9.94
CA THR A 121 33.01 -0.21 8.90
C THR A 121 34.47 0.04 9.26
N LEU A 122 34.80 1.22 9.80
CA LEU A 122 36.17 1.57 10.24
C LEU A 122 36.69 0.70 11.40
N THR A 123 35.84 0.05 12.17
CA THR A 123 36.30 -0.84 13.26
C THR A 123 36.97 -2.13 12.76
N GLY A 124 36.76 -2.49 11.49
CA GLY A 124 37.24 -3.77 10.93
C GLY A 124 36.37 -4.98 11.30
N ALA A 125 35.18 -4.76 11.88
CA ALA A 125 34.33 -5.83 12.42
C ALA A 125 33.86 -6.89 11.40
N PHE A 126 33.89 -6.59 10.10
CA PHE A 126 33.43 -7.51 9.05
C PHE A 126 34.54 -8.42 8.50
N SER A 127 35.78 -8.23 8.93
CA SER A 127 36.92 -9.07 8.53
C SER A 127 36.79 -10.49 9.10
N GLN A 128 36.27 -10.62 10.33
CA GLN A 128 36.11 -11.89 11.03
C GLN A 128 34.62 -12.27 11.15
N ARG A 129 34.25 -13.49 10.74
CA ARG A 129 32.84 -13.93 10.68
C ARG A 129 32.13 -13.86 12.04
N HIS A 130 32.73 -14.38 13.10
CA HIS A 130 32.12 -14.45 14.43
C HIS A 130 31.86 -13.07 15.04
N ILE A 131 32.68 -12.07 14.68
CA ILE A 131 32.48 -10.67 15.09
C ILE A 131 31.33 -10.07 14.29
N ALA A 132 31.33 -10.26 12.96
CA ALA A 132 30.25 -9.81 12.09
C ALA A 132 28.87 -10.34 12.52
N GLU A 133 28.79 -11.63 12.93
CA GLU A 133 27.57 -12.24 13.50
C GLU A 133 27.04 -11.45 14.70
N ARG A 134 27.92 -11.08 15.64
CA ARG A 134 27.55 -10.30 16.84
C ARG A 134 27.17 -8.87 16.51
N ILE A 135 27.85 -8.22 15.55
CA ILE A 135 27.49 -6.87 15.11
C ILE A 135 26.10 -6.85 14.47
N PHE A 136 25.75 -7.80 13.61
CA PHE A 136 24.39 -7.89 13.08
C PHE A 136 23.36 -8.17 14.19
N GLY A 137 23.70 -9.00 15.18
CA GLY A 137 22.88 -9.20 16.37
C GLY A 137 22.59 -7.89 17.12
N ILE A 138 23.60 -7.05 17.34
CA ILE A 138 23.45 -5.72 17.95
C ILE A 138 22.55 -4.81 17.12
N LEU A 139 22.72 -4.77 15.79
CA LEU A 139 21.93 -3.92 14.90
C LEU A 139 20.45 -4.33 14.87
N PHE A 140 20.15 -5.63 14.80
CA PHE A 140 18.76 -6.13 14.86
C PHE A 140 18.16 -5.96 16.27
N SER A 141 18.95 -6.13 17.33
CA SER A 141 18.52 -5.85 18.70
C SER A 141 18.16 -4.37 18.87
N PHE A 142 18.95 -3.45 18.32
CA PHE A 142 18.63 -2.01 18.30
C PHE A 142 17.37 -1.71 17.48
N ALA A 143 17.19 -2.38 16.34
CA ALA A 143 16.04 -2.16 15.47
C ALA A 143 14.71 -2.54 16.13
N VAL A 144 14.69 -3.65 16.86
CA VAL A 144 13.51 -4.22 17.52
C VAL A 144 13.40 -3.81 19.00
N GLU A 145 14.47 -3.26 19.58
CA GLU A 145 14.62 -2.98 21.01
C GLU A 145 14.41 -4.23 21.89
N ASN A 146 15.03 -5.35 21.48
CA ASN A 146 14.95 -6.62 22.19
C ASN A 146 16.33 -7.29 22.31
N GLU A 147 16.82 -7.43 23.54
CA GLU A 147 18.14 -8.02 23.85
C GLU A 147 18.18 -9.54 23.57
N MET A 148 17.04 -10.23 23.52
CA MET A 148 16.98 -11.68 23.22
C MET A 148 17.45 -12.04 21.81
N ILE A 149 17.62 -11.04 20.93
CA ILE A 149 17.99 -11.21 19.52
C ILE A 149 19.50 -11.01 19.32
N LEU A 150 20.26 -10.64 20.35
CA LEU A 150 21.71 -10.37 20.24
C LEU A 150 22.50 -11.56 19.69
N GLU A 151 22.13 -12.78 20.06
CA GLU A 151 22.82 -14.01 19.63
C GLU A 151 22.17 -14.66 18.40
N LEU A 152 21.24 -13.96 17.73
CA LEU A 152 20.42 -14.54 16.65
C LEU A 152 21.26 -15.14 15.51
N PHE A 153 22.40 -14.53 15.19
CA PHE A 153 23.29 -14.93 14.11
C PHE A 153 24.48 -15.77 14.57
N VAL A 154 24.69 -15.94 15.88
CA VAL A 154 25.82 -16.67 16.42
C VAL A 154 25.65 -18.15 16.12
N THR A 155 26.68 -18.76 15.53
CA THR A 155 26.71 -20.20 15.25
C THR A 155 27.60 -20.92 16.26
N ASP A 156 27.08 -21.97 16.88
CA ASP A 156 27.91 -22.88 17.68
C ASP A 156 28.92 -23.58 16.75
N GLN A 157 30.18 -23.68 17.21
CA GLN A 157 31.28 -24.30 16.46
C GLN A 157 31.02 -25.79 16.12
N ASP A 158 30.01 -26.41 16.73
CA ASP A 158 29.58 -27.78 16.48
C ASP A 158 28.29 -27.85 15.62
N LYS A 159 28.45 -28.14 14.33
CA LYS A 159 27.47 -28.81 13.44
C LYS A 159 26.07 -28.20 13.23
N SER A 160 25.81 -26.93 13.53
CA SER A 160 24.53 -26.32 13.12
C SER A 160 24.47 -26.17 11.59
N LYS A 161 23.45 -26.74 10.94
CA LYS A 161 23.27 -26.57 9.48
C LYS A 161 22.66 -25.19 9.23
N GLU A 162 23.01 -24.56 8.11
CA GLU A 162 22.50 -23.26 7.68
C GLU A 162 20.96 -23.15 7.74
N GLN A 163 20.27 -24.23 7.38
CA GLN A 163 18.81 -24.34 7.45
C GLN A 163 18.26 -24.17 8.88
N ASP A 164 19.01 -24.59 9.89
CA ASP A 164 18.59 -24.50 11.30
C ASP A 164 18.65 -23.06 11.80
N ILE A 165 19.63 -22.27 11.35
CA ILE A 165 19.77 -20.86 11.71
C ILE A 165 18.70 -20.01 11.04
N ASN A 166 18.52 -20.16 9.72
CA ASN A 166 17.47 -19.44 9.00
C ASN A 166 16.09 -19.79 9.57
N ARG A 167 15.87 -21.05 9.96
CA ARG A 167 14.62 -21.45 10.61
C ARG A 167 14.43 -20.80 11.99
N ARG A 168 15.50 -20.69 12.79
CA ARG A 168 15.49 -19.95 14.07
C ARG A 168 15.13 -18.48 13.83
N ILE A 169 15.76 -17.84 12.85
CA ILE A 169 15.51 -16.45 12.46
C ILE A 169 14.05 -16.24 12.08
N GLU A 170 13.51 -17.07 11.20
CA GLU A 170 12.09 -17.02 10.81
C GLU A 170 11.18 -17.15 12.02
N LEU A 171 11.35 -18.19 12.85
CA LEU A 171 10.51 -18.42 14.02
C LEU A 171 10.55 -17.26 15.04
N THR A 172 11.70 -16.61 15.19
CA THR A 172 11.84 -15.47 16.11
C THR A 172 11.28 -14.18 15.52
N LEU A 173 11.65 -13.81 14.29
CA LEU A 173 11.36 -12.49 13.71
C LEU A 173 10.06 -12.42 12.91
N GLU A 174 9.57 -13.54 12.37
CA GLU A 174 8.25 -13.63 11.72
C GLU A 174 7.12 -13.62 12.76
N ASN A 175 7.44 -13.67 14.06
CA ASN A 175 6.44 -13.56 15.11
C ASN A 175 5.77 -12.17 15.08
N SER A 176 4.45 -12.16 14.99
CA SER A 176 3.67 -10.93 14.93
C SER A 176 3.74 -10.01 16.14
N SER A 177 4.26 -10.50 17.27
CA SER A 177 4.50 -9.68 18.47
C SER A 177 5.79 -8.86 18.38
N ILE A 178 6.65 -9.15 17.41
CA ILE A 178 7.92 -8.45 17.21
C ILE A 178 7.70 -7.23 16.33
N PHE A 179 7.87 -6.04 16.91
CA PHE A 179 7.72 -4.77 16.21
C PHE A 179 9.07 -4.09 15.99
N VAL A 180 9.29 -3.58 14.78
CA VAL A 180 10.45 -2.71 14.50
C VAL A 180 10.20 -1.36 15.17
N VAL A 181 11.10 -0.90 16.02
CA VAL A 181 11.01 0.40 16.73
C VAL A 181 11.87 1.46 16.06
N ASN A 182 13.05 1.07 15.57
CA ASN A 182 14.02 1.95 14.92
C ASN A 182 14.26 1.50 13.46
N PRO A 183 13.33 1.76 12.53
CA PRO A 183 13.40 1.25 11.16
C PRO A 183 14.50 1.89 10.31
N GLU A 184 14.98 3.08 10.68
CA GLU A 184 16.02 3.85 9.96
C GLU A 184 17.40 3.17 9.94
N ILE A 185 17.63 2.17 10.79
CA ILE A 185 18.85 1.34 10.74
C ILE A 185 18.81 0.29 9.62
N MET A 186 17.63 -0.04 9.08
CA MET A 186 17.49 -1.13 8.10
C MET A 186 18.26 -0.90 6.79
N PRO A 187 18.29 0.33 6.21
CA PRO A 187 19.16 0.62 5.07
C PRO A 187 20.64 0.42 5.38
N VAL A 188 21.08 0.75 6.59
CA VAL A 188 22.47 0.53 7.06
C VAL A 188 22.75 -0.96 7.13
N VAL A 189 21.85 -1.75 7.73
CA VAL A 189 21.97 -3.22 7.77
C VAL A 189 22.12 -3.81 6.37
N LEU A 190 21.33 -3.35 5.40
CA LEU A 190 21.41 -3.82 4.01
C LEU A 190 22.77 -3.50 3.35
N ARG A 191 23.33 -2.31 3.61
CA ARG A 191 24.64 -1.92 3.06
C ARG A 191 25.80 -2.63 3.75
N LEU A 192 25.76 -2.75 5.08
CA LEU A 192 26.75 -3.52 5.84
C LEU A 192 26.72 -5.01 5.48
N GLN A 193 25.54 -5.57 5.19
CA GLN A 193 25.40 -6.93 4.67
C GLN A 193 26.14 -7.11 3.33
N GLN A 194 26.15 -6.08 2.47
CA GLN A 194 26.91 -6.12 1.22
C GLN A 194 28.43 -6.07 1.47
N ILE A 195 28.90 -5.32 2.47
CA ILE A 195 30.32 -5.34 2.88
C ILE A 195 30.71 -6.73 3.40
N ALA A 196 29.81 -7.37 4.16
CA ALA A 196 29.98 -8.72 4.68
C ALA A 196 29.73 -9.84 3.64
N SER A 197 29.64 -9.54 2.34
CA SER A 197 29.32 -10.53 1.30
C SER A 197 30.36 -11.65 1.16
N ALA A 198 31.58 -11.45 1.66
CA ALA A 198 32.60 -12.49 1.76
C ALA A 198 32.13 -13.69 2.61
N HIS A 199 31.28 -13.44 3.62
CA HIS A 199 30.70 -14.46 4.49
C HIS A 199 29.31 -14.85 3.97
N VAL A 200 29.27 -15.66 2.90
CA VAL A 200 28.03 -16.00 2.17
C VAL A 200 26.87 -16.43 3.09
N GLN A 201 27.13 -17.33 4.04
CA GLN A 201 26.11 -17.84 4.97
C GLN A 201 25.50 -16.74 5.85
N LEU A 202 26.35 -15.95 6.51
CA LEU A 202 25.90 -14.82 7.33
C LEU A 202 25.13 -13.80 6.49
N SER A 203 25.66 -13.48 5.32
CA SER A 203 25.04 -12.58 4.35
C SER A 203 23.61 -13.01 4.00
N GLN A 204 23.39 -14.30 3.72
CA GLN A 204 22.07 -14.86 3.45
C GLN A 204 21.16 -14.84 4.69
N SER A 205 21.68 -15.19 5.88
CA SER A 205 20.92 -15.13 7.13
C SER A 205 20.47 -13.72 7.50
N VAL A 206 21.28 -12.69 7.22
CA VAL A 206 20.90 -11.28 7.44
C VAL A 206 19.75 -10.87 6.50
N LEU A 207 19.79 -11.29 5.24
CA LEU A 207 18.68 -11.05 4.31
C LEU A 207 17.42 -11.84 4.70
N CYS A 208 17.57 -13.07 5.18
CA CYS A 208 16.48 -13.86 5.77
C CYS A 208 15.85 -13.13 6.96
N ALA A 209 16.66 -12.52 7.84
CA ALA A 209 16.16 -11.75 8.96
C ALA A 209 15.37 -10.48 8.54
N LEU A 210 15.84 -9.76 7.52
CA LEU A 210 15.09 -8.64 6.92
C LEU A 210 13.77 -9.12 6.30
N LEU A 211 13.78 -10.25 5.61
CA LEU A 211 12.58 -10.86 5.03
C LEU A 211 11.58 -11.29 6.11
N ALA A 212 12.04 -11.96 7.17
CA ALA A 212 11.21 -12.41 8.29
C ALA A 212 10.54 -11.22 9.00
N LEU A 213 11.26 -10.13 9.27
CA LEU A 213 10.66 -8.90 9.81
C LEU A 213 9.59 -8.31 8.89
N SER A 214 9.82 -8.33 7.58
CA SER A 214 8.84 -7.85 6.59
C SER A 214 7.60 -8.74 6.51
N GLN A 215 7.70 -10.03 6.86
CA GLN A 215 6.60 -10.98 6.84
C GLN A 215 5.82 -11.04 8.17
N GLY A 216 6.45 -10.69 9.29
CA GLY A 216 5.86 -10.92 10.62
C GLY A 216 4.60 -10.10 10.93
N ASN A 217 4.55 -8.82 10.56
CA ASN A 217 3.32 -8.03 10.67
C ASN A 217 3.30 -6.81 9.72
N THR A 218 2.10 -6.33 9.44
CA THR A 218 1.81 -5.14 8.63
C THR A 218 2.44 -3.86 9.19
N GLY A 219 2.53 -3.74 10.52
CA GLY A 219 3.19 -2.61 11.18
C GLY A 219 4.69 -2.50 10.84
N ASN A 220 5.41 -3.63 10.80
CA ASN A 220 6.80 -3.69 10.39
C ASN A 220 6.96 -3.30 8.92
N GLN A 221 6.09 -3.79 8.04
CA GLN A 221 6.10 -3.41 6.63
C GLN A 221 5.96 -1.90 6.46
N VAL A 222 5.03 -1.25 7.19
CA VAL A 222 4.83 0.21 7.14
C VAL A 222 6.07 0.96 7.62
N LYS A 223 6.66 0.55 8.74
CA LYS A 223 7.84 1.21 9.30
C LYS A 223 9.08 1.05 8.42
N MET A 224 9.34 -0.16 7.92
CA MET A 224 10.46 -0.44 7.00
C MET A 224 10.27 0.20 5.62
N ASN A 225 9.03 0.34 5.14
CA ASN A 225 8.72 1.06 3.91
C ASN A 225 9.16 2.54 4.01
N ARG A 226 8.97 3.17 5.18
CA ARG A 226 9.29 4.58 5.39
C ARG A 226 10.77 4.90 5.60
N SER A 227 11.58 3.93 6.00
CA SER A 227 12.99 4.18 6.33
C SER A 227 13.91 4.38 5.13
N GLY A 228 13.38 4.42 3.90
CA GLY A 228 14.20 4.49 2.69
C GLY A 228 14.87 3.16 2.32
N LEU A 229 14.48 2.05 2.98
CA LEU A 229 14.98 0.71 2.66
C LEU A 229 14.63 0.30 1.23
N ILE A 230 13.41 0.61 0.76
CA ILE A 230 13.00 0.32 -0.62
C ILE A 230 13.90 1.02 -1.64
N LEU A 231 14.24 2.30 -1.42
CA LEU A 231 15.15 3.02 -2.31
C LEU A 231 16.53 2.35 -2.35
N SER A 232 17.04 1.92 -1.19
CA SER A 232 18.32 1.20 -1.09
C SER A 232 18.27 -0.15 -1.81
N LEU A 233 17.16 -0.90 -1.68
CA LEU A 233 16.92 -2.14 -2.40
C LEU A 233 16.86 -1.93 -3.92
N PHE A 234 16.15 -0.90 -4.40
CA PHE A 234 16.13 -0.56 -5.82
C PHE A 234 17.50 -0.14 -6.34
N GLN A 235 18.25 0.64 -5.57
CA GLN A 235 19.61 1.03 -5.95
C GLN A 235 20.51 -0.18 -6.13
N ARG A 236 20.40 -1.18 -5.26
CA ARG A 236 21.14 -2.44 -5.37
C ARG A 236 20.67 -3.29 -6.55
N LEU A 237 19.38 -3.59 -6.64
CA LEU A 237 18.80 -4.44 -7.68
C LEU A 237 18.97 -3.91 -9.11
N LEU A 238 19.10 -2.58 -9.26
CA LEU A 238 19.13 -1.87 -10.55
C LEU A 238 20.46 -1.16 -10.83
N SER A 239 21.51 -1.47 -10.06
CA SER A 239 22.84 -0.92 -10.28
C SER A 239 23.48 -1.55 -11.52
N GLU A 240 24.03 -0.72 -12.41
CA GLU A 240 24.76 -1.17 -13.62
C GLU A 240 26.18 -1.64 -13.29
N LYS A 241 26.71 -1.31 -12.10
CA LYS A 241 28.12 -1.59 -11.73
C LYS A 241 28.40 -3.07 -11.38
N GLN A 242 27.41 -3.94 -11.37
CA GLN A 242 27.53 -5.33 -10.90
C GLN A 242 27.75 -6.39 -12.01
N GLU A 243 28.11 -6.00 -13.24
CA GLU A 243 28.48 -6.99 -14.28
C GLU A 243 29.76 -7.80 -13.96
N GLN A 244 30.47 -7.52 -12.86
CA GLN A 244 31.69 -8.23 -12.46
C GLN A 244 31.58 -9.04 -11.14
N GLN A 245 30.47 -8.94 -10.40
CA GLN A 245 30.19 -9.81 -9.25
C GLN A 245 28.78 -10.37 -9.42
N THR A 246 28.69 -11.59 -9.95
CA THR A 246 27.41 -12.31 -10.09
C THR A 246 26.83 -12.53 -8.71
N GLU A 247 25.88 -11.69 -8.26
CA GLU A 247 25.09 -11.97 -7.06
C GLU A 247 24.43 -13.35 -7.25
N GLU A 248 24.58 -14.24 -6.27
CA GLU A 248 23.96 -15.57 -6.32
C GLU A 248 22.44 -15.44 -6.54
N GLY A 249 21.86 -16.32 -7.36
CA GLY A 249 20.43 -16.26 -7.71
C GLY A 249 19.51 -16.22 -6.48
N ASN A 250 19.88 -16.90 -5.39
CA ASN A 250 19.14 -16.93 -4.13
C ASN A 250 19.10 -15.58 -3.40
N ILE A 251 20.22 -14.84 -3.38
CA ILE A 251 20.31 -13.51 -2.78
C ILE A 251 19.40 -12.55 -3.53
N LYS A 252 19.49 -12.56 -4.86
CA LYS A 252 18.65 -11.72 -5.72
C LYS A 252 17.18 -12.00 -5.47
N GLU A 253 16.76 -13.27 -5.44
CA GLU A 253 15.37 -13.67 -5.15
C GLU A 253 14.87 -13.13 -3.81
N THR A 254 15.69 -13.25 -2.76
CA THR A 254 15.35 -12.75 -1.42
C THR A 254 15.18 -11.23 -1.41
N LEU A 255 16.07 -10.49 -2.06
CA LEU A 255 15.94 -9.03 -2.22
C LEU A 255 14.66 -8.64 -2.96
N VAL A 256 14.27 -9.41 -3.98
CA VAL A 256 12.99 -9.20 -4.70
C VAL A 256 11.81 -9.39 -3.76
N ASN A 257 11.83 -10.45 -2.96
CA ASN A 257 10.73 -10.79 -2.04
C ASN A 257 10.58 -9.73 -0.95
N ILE A 258 11.69 -9.25 -0.37
CA ILE A 258 11.67 -8.12 0.57
C ILE A 258 11.08 -6.89 -0.11
N THR A 259 11.55 -6.55 -1.31
CA THR A 259 11.08 -5.38 -2.07
C THR A 259 9.57 -5.47 -2.34
N LYS A 260 9.09 -6.62 -2.82
CA LYS A 260 7.67 -6.87 -3.10
C LYS A 260 6.80 -6.77 -1.85
N ASN A 261 7.25 -7.31 -0.71
CA ASN A 261 6.52 -7.22 0.56
C ASN A 261 6.37 -5.77 1.03
N LEU A 262 7.45 -4.99 0.98
CA LEU A 262 7.44 -3.60 1.41
C LEU A 262 6.65 -2.69 0.46
N MET A 263 6.70 -2.97 -0.86
CA MET A 263 5.92 -2.25 -1.87
C MET A 263 4.41 -2.38 -1.66
N ASN A 264 3.93 -3.44 -0.99
CA ASN A 264 2.49 -3.59 -0.70
C ASN A 264 1.94 -2.43 0.15
N MET A 265 2.79 -1.76 0.95
CA MET A 265 2.41 -0.60 1.77
C MET A 265 2.50 0.75 1.05
N GLY A 266 2.91 0.75 -0.23
CA GLY A 266 3.03 1.96 -1.06
C GLY A 266 4.46 2.20 -1.54
N ILE A 267 4.62 3.22 -2.38
CA ILE A 267 5.92 3.61 -2.93
C ILE A 267 6.08 5.12 -2.84
N SER A 268 7.23 5.59 -2.38
CA SER A 268 7.52 7.01 -2.27
C SER A 268 7.78 7.67 -3.63
N SER A 269 7.67 9.00 -3.69
CA SER A 269 7.93 9.74 -4.94
C SER A 269 9.38 9.64 -5.41
N ASN A 270 10.33 9.49 -4.48
CA ASN A 270 11.75 9.32 -4.77
C ASN A 270 12.03 7.95 -5.40
N GLU A 271 11.43 6.89 -4.83
CA GLU A 271 11.50 5.53 -5.36
C GLU A 271 10.90 5.42 -6.77
N LEU A 272 9.71 5.99 -6.98
CA LEU A 272 9.08 6.00 -8.31
C LEU A 272 9.96 6.72 -9.33
N ARG A 273 10.50 7.89 -8.98
CA ARG A 273 11.39 8.64 -9.87
C ARG A 273 12.64 7.82 -10.21
N TYR A 274 13.19 7.08 -9.25
CA TYR A 274 14.33 6.20 -9.48
C TYR A 274 14.00 5.06 -10.46
N ILE A 275 12.91 4.31 -10.21
CA ILE A 275 12.46 3.21 -11.09
C ILE A 275 12.19 3.72 -12.51
N PHE A 276 11.44 4.81 -12.67
CA PHE A 276 11.08 5.32 -14.00
C PHE A 276 12.24 5.99 -14.74
N LYS A 277 13.22 6.56 -14.02
CA LYS A 277 14.46 7.01 -14.66
C LYS A 277 15.21 5.82 -15.28
N LYS A 278 15.19 4.66 -14.63
CA LYS A 278 15.83 3.42 -15.14
C LYS A 278 15.08 2.82 -16.34
N PHE A 279 13.75 2.92 -16.40
CA PHE A 279 12.97 2.50 -17.58
C PHE A 279 13.30 3.27 -18.88
N ASN A 280 13.78 4.52 -18.77
CA ASN A 280 14.07 5.36 -19.94
C ASN A 280 15.49 5.17 -20.50
N ILE A 281 16.37 4.52 -19.73
CA ILE A 281 17.70 4.15 -20.21
C ILE A 281 17.49 2.92 -21.09
N SER A 282 17.79 3.06 -22.36
CA SER A 282 17.61 2.10 -23.45
C SER A 282 18.40 0.79 -23.23
N SER A 283 18.02 -0.02 -22.24
CA SER A 283 18.59 -1.35 -22.06
C SER A 283 17.74 -2.36 -22.83
N ILE A 284 18.19 -2.63 -24.05
CA ILE A 284 18.06 -3.95 -24.67
C ILE A 284 18.65 -4.93 -23.64
N ASP A 285 17.83 -5.63 -22.83
CA ASP A 285 18.11 -6.91 -22.16
C ASP A 285 17.20 -7.19 -20.95
N SER A 286 17.27 -8.45 -20.48
CA SER A 286 16.52 -9.10 -19.38
C SER A 286 16.21 -8.27 -18.12
N SER A 287 16.98 -7.22 -17.84
CA SER A 287 16.75 -6.27 -16.75
C SER A 287 15.45 -5.47 -16.90
N ALA A 288 15.04 -5.14 -18.13
CA ALA A 288 13.79 -4.44 -18.40
C ALA A 288 12.55 -5.28 -18.04
N GLU A 289 12.63 -6.60 -18.24
CA GLU A 289 11.55 -7.51 -17.88
C GLU A 289 11.39 -7.60 -16.36
N TYR A 290 12.51 -7.69 -15.65
CA TYR A 290 12.53 -7.72 -14.19
C TYR A 290 11.98 -6.43 -13.56
N LEU A 291 12.37 -5.27 -14.10
CA LEU A 291 11.83 -3.96 -13.73
C LEU A 291 10.32 -3.88 -13.93
N LEU A 292 9.84 -4.41 -15.05
CA LEU A 292 8.42 -4.42 -15.37
C LEU A 292 7.63 -5.34 -14.43
N ASP A 293 8.21 -6.45 -13.98
CA ASP A 293 7.61 -7.31 -12.96
C ASP A 293 7.48 -6.61 -11.61
N LEU A 294 8.50 -5.86 -11.19
CA LEU A 294 8.42 -5.04 -9.99
C LEU A 294 7.37 -3.94 -10.14
N ALA A 295 7.34 -3.24 -11.28
CA ALA A 295 6.33 -2.21 -11.54
C ALA A 295 4.90 -2.78 -11.56
N LEU A 296 4.71 -3.96 -12.16
CA LEU A 296 3.43 -4.66 -12.18
C LEU A 296 3.01 -5.10 -10.78
N HIS A 297 3.93 -5.66 -9.98
CA HIS A 297 3.69 -5.98 -8.56
C HIS A 297 3.33 -4.73 -7.77
N GLY A 298 4.02 -3.61 -8.00
CA GLY A 298 3.67 -2.33 -7.40
C GLY A 298 2.26 -1.90 -7.79
N ALA A 299 1.90 -1.91 -9.07
CA ALA A 299 0.57 -1.51 -9.53
C ALA A 299 -0.56 -2.37 -8.93
N SER A 300 -0.32 -3.68 -8.75
CA SER A 300 -1.32 -4.64 -8.28
C SER A 300 -1.38 -4.77 -6.75
N GLY A 301 -0.22 -4.77 -6.08
CA GLY A 301 -0.06 -5.05 -4.65
C GLY A 301 -0.06 -3.82 -3.74
N SER A 302 0.37 -2.65 -4.20
CA SER A 302 0.51 -1.42 -3.37
C SER A 302 -0.83 -0.71 -3.05
N ARG A 303 -1.94 -1.45 -2.99
CA ARG A 303 -3.30 -0.91 -2.99
C ARG A 303 -3.93 -0.78 -1.61
N TRP A 304 -3.18 -1.04 -0.55
CA TRP A 304 -3.68 -0.85 0.80
C TRP A 304 -4.19 0.60 0.97
N PRO A 305 -5.38 0.83 1.55
CA PRO A 305 -5.83 2.18 1.86
C PRO A 305 -4.96 2.80 2.96
N GLY A 306 -4.98 4.13 3.10
CA GLY A 306 -4.34 4.73 4.27
C GLY A 306 -5.10 4.27 5.52
N PHE A 307 -4.41 3.70 6.51
CA PHE A 307 -5.04 3.10 7.68
C PHE A 307 -4.37 3.48 8.99
N ILE A 308 -5.09 3.27 10.09
CA ILE A 308 -4.58 3.36 11.46
C ILE A 308 -4.79 1.98 12.07
N GLN A 309 -3.69 1.35 12.46
CA GLN A 309 -3.67 -0.02 12.97
C GLN A 309 -3.50 0.00 14.49
N PHE A 310 -4.45 -0.62 15.18
CA PHE A 310 -4.46 -0.77 16.63
C PHE A 310 -3.95 -2.17 16.99
N ASN A 311 -2.70 -2.25 17.46
CA ASN A 311 -2.04 -3.53 17.75
C ASN A 311 -2.22 -4.00 19.19
N ASN A 312 -2.47 -3.07 20.11
CA ASN A 312 -2.64 -3.37 21.53
C ASN A 312 -4.13 -3.38 21.90
N PRO A 313 -4.55 -4.20 22.89
CA PRO A 313 -5.93 -4.19 23.37
C PRO A 313 -6.36 -2.85 23.98
N ASN A 314 -5.37 -2.07 24.44
CA ASN A 314 -5.57 -0.73 24.99
C ASN A 314 -5.45 0.37 23.92
N ALA A 315 -5.13 0.00 22.67
CA ALA A 315 -4.99 0.98 21.60
C ALA A 315 -6.35 1.40 21.08
N CYS A 316 -6.61 2.71 21.06
CA CYS A 316 -7.88 3.26 20.63
C CYS A 316 -7.73 4.70 20.13
N LEU A 317 -8.77 5.16 19.44
CA LEU A 317 -8.95 6.57 19.13
C LEU A 317 -9.86 7.18 20.21
N GLU A 318 -9.33 8.13 20.96
CA GLU A 318 -10.07 8.89 21.96
C GLU A 318 -10.45 10.27 21.42
N ILE A 319 -11.72 10.64 21.52
CA ILE A 319 -12.21 11.98 21.17
C ILE A 319 -12.68 12.63 22.48
N PRO A 320 -11.98 13.65 23.01
CA PRO A 320 -12.21 14.17 24.36
C PRO A 320 -13.57 14.83 24.54
N GLN A 321 -14.09 15.46 23.49
CA GLN A 321 -15.35 16.19 23.58
C GLN A 321 -16.04 16.26 22.22
N LEU A 322 -17.07 15.44 22.05
CA LEU A 322 -18.03 15.53 20.95
C LEU A 322 -19.30 16.20 21.50
N ALA A 323 -19.55 17.46 21.16
CA ALA A 323 -20.66 18.22 21.73
C ALA A 323 -22.01 17.51 21.49
N ASP A 324 -22.78 17.29 22.57
CA ASP A 324 -24.13 16.74 22.59
C ASP A 324 -24.31 15.37 21.88
N PHE A 325 -23.33 14.45 22.04
CA PHE A 325 -23.41 13.10 21.46
C PHE A 325 -23.74 11.99 22.49
N PRO A 326 -24.64 11.04 22.17
CA PRO A 326 -25.43 10.95 20.94
C PRO A 326 -26.62 11.93 20.93
N PRO A 327 -26.86 12.67 19.83
CA PRO A 327 -27.95 13.64 19.78
C PRO A 327 -29.31 12.90 19.68
N PRO A 328 -30.30 13.20 20.55
CA PRO A 328 -31.61 12.53 20.51
C PRO A 328 -32.45 12.92 19.29
N ASN A 329 -32.27 14.14 18.78
CA ASN A 329 -32.80 14.64 17.51
C ASN A 329 -31.72 15.56 16.89
N PRO A 330 -31.47 15.51 15.57
CA PRO A 330 -32.25 14.86 14.52
C PRO A 330 -31.87 13.39 14.18
N GLY A 331 -31.08 12.73 15.02
CA GLY A 331 -30.47 11.44 14.70
C GLY A 331 -29.02 11.61 14.22
N TYR A 332 -28.30 10.50 14.01
CA TYR A 332 -26.89 10.52 13.61
C TYR A 332 -26.54 9.33 12.71
N THR A 333 -25.45 9.46 11.96
CA THR A 333 -24.86 8.36 11.17
C THR A 333 -23.38 8.25 11.49
N LEU A 334 -22.93 7.06 11.85
CA LEU A 334 -21.51 6.72 12.01
C LEU A 334 -21.13 5.77 10.88
N LEU A 335 -20.07 6.12 10.15
CA LEU A 335 -19.62 5.37 8.97
C LEU A 335 -18.10 5.32 8.97
N PHE A 336 -17.53 4.12 8.82
CA PHE A 336 -16.11 3.93 8.61
C PHE A 336 -15.80 2.56 8.01
N TRP A 337 -14.62 2.44 7.42
CA TRP A 337 -14.05 1.17 7.00
C TRP A 337 -13.22 0.57 8.13
N LEU A 338 -13.31 -0.74 8.32
CA LEU A 338 -12.48 -1.47 9.27
C LEU A 338 -12.01 -2.79 8.66
N HIS A 339 -10.80 -3.21 9.04
CA HIS A 339 -10.22 -4.49 8.66
C HIS A 339 -9.79 -5.23 9.93
N ILE A 340 -10.25 -6.47 10.08
CA ILE A 340 -9.90 -7.29 11.24
C ILE A 340 -8.78 -8.23 10.83
N GLU A 341 -7.55 -7.88 11.17
CA GLU A 341 -6.37 -8.71 10.87
C GLU A 341 -6.26 -9.90 11.83
N LYS A 342 -6.57 -9.67 13.12
CA LYS A 342 -6.58 -10.69 14.17
C LYS A 342 -7.72 -10.41 15.12
N GLN A 343 -8.22 -11.47 15.74
CA GLN A 343 -9.27 -11.37 16.73
C GLN A 343 -8.86 -12.12 17.99
N ASN A 344 -9.03 -11.47 19.14
CA ASN A 344 -8.84 -12.08 20.44
C ASN A 344 -10.18 -12.66 20.93
N ASP A 345 -10.14 -13.84 21.54
CA ASP A 345 -11.30 -14.48 22.18
C ASP A 345 -11.48 -14.05 23.64
N LEU A 346 -10.45 -13.41 24.21
CA LEU A 346 -10.42 -13.01 25.63
C LEU A 346 -10.93 -11.58 25.85
N SER A 347 -10.61 -10.64 24.95
CA SER A 347 -10.97 -9.22 25.09
C SER A 347 -11.83 -8.74 23.93
N SER A 348 -12.87 -7.97 24.26
CA SER A 348 -13.73 -7.34 23.26
C SER A 348 -12.96 -6.25 22.51
N LEU A 349 -13.12 -6.20 21.19
CA LEU A 349 -12.45 -5.20 20.35
C LEU A 349 -13.25 -3.90 20.35
N SER A 350 -12.75 -2.87 21.01
CA SER A 350 -13.37 -1.54 20.98
C SER A 350 -13.09 -0.87 19.64
N LEU A 351 -14.14 -0.54 18.88
CA LEU A 351 -14.01 0.13 17.58
C LEU A 351 -14.05 1.66 17.74
N PHE A 352 -14.94 2.15 18.60
CA PHE A 352 -15.18 3.57 18.78
C PHE A 352 -15.68 3.83 20.20
N SER A 353 -15.09 4.82 20.86
CA SER A 353 -15.46 5.23 22.22
C SER A 353 -15.50 6.75 22.30
N ILE A 354 -16.59 7.29 22.84
CA ILE A 354 -16.68 8.70 23.19
C ILE A 354 -16.67 8.81 24.70
N TRP A 355 -15.89 9.77 25.18
CA TRP A 355 -15.76 10.11 26.57
C TRP A 355 -16.27 11.52 26.79
N ASN A 356 -16.84 11.77 27.97
CA ASN A 356 -17.08 13.10 28.48
C ASN A 356 -16.47 13.15 29.87
N ASP A 357 -15.42 13.95 30.02
CA ASP A 357 -14.53 13.95 31.19
C ASP A 357 -14.01 12.54 31.51
N GLN A 358 -14.52 11.89 32.56
CA GLN A 358 -14.12 10.54 32.99
C GLN A 358 -15.17 9.46 32.71
N GLN A 359 -16.35 9.83 32.18
CA GLN A 359 -17.43 8.88 31.93
C GLN A 359 -17.51 8.52 30.44
N GLN A 360 -17.46 7.22 30.14
CA GLN A 360 -17.70 6.72 28.80
C GLN A 360 -19.18 6.90 28.43
N THR A 361 -19.48 7.75 27.44
CA THR A 361 -20.85 8.09 27.04
C THR A 361 -21.39 7.18 25.96
N PHE A 362 -20.53 6.73 25.04
CA PHE A 362 -20.91 5.89 23.93
C PHE A 362 -19.77 4.95 23.54
N ARG A 363 -20.08 3.68 23.28
CA ARG A 363 -19.12 2.65 22.89
C ARG A 363 -19.70 1.76 21.80
N VAL A 364 -18.91 1.55 20.76
CA VAL A 364 -19.15 0.53 19.73
C VAL A 364 -18.01 -0.47 19.79
N PHE A 365 -18.34 -1.75 19.98
CA PHE A 365 -17.34 -2.80 20.15
C PHE A 365 -17.82 -4.13 19.56
N ILE A 366 -16.87 -5.00 19.23
CA ILE A 366 -17.14 -6.38 18.80
C ILE A 366 -16.87 -7.30 20.00
N ASP A 367 -17.84 -8.15 20.31
CA ASP A 367 -17.70 -9.11 21.41
C ASP A 367 -16.59 -10.12 21.14
N ALA A 368 -15.88 -10.49 22.21
CA ALA A 368 -14.81 -11.47 22.16
C ALA A 368 -15.33 -12.88 21.86
N LYS A 369 -16.52 -13.25 22.37
CA LYS A 369 -17.07 -14.60 22.20
C LYS A 369 -17.97 -14.73 20.99
N SER A 370 -18.96 -13.85 20.88
CA SER A 370 -19.95 -13.93 19.80
C SER A 370 -19.49 -13.34 18.48
N LYS A 371 -18.40 -12.56 18.46
CA LYS A 371 -17.91 -11.82 17.29
C LYS A 371 -18.96 -10.93 16.62
N MET A 372 -20.01 -10.56 17.37
CA MET A 372 -21.09 -9.70 16.92
C MET A 372 -20.89 -8.26 17.39
N LEU A 373 -21.56 -7.31 16.72
CA LEU A 373 -21.51 -5.90 17.09
C LEU A 373 -22.36 -5.63 18.33
N LEU A 374 -21.78 -4.93 19.31
CA LEU A 374 -22.49 -4.35 20.44
C LEU A 374 -22.32 -2.84 20.51
N ILE A 375 -23.38 -2.19 20.99
CA ILE A 375 -23.42 -0.76 21.22
C ILE A 375 -23.88 -0.50 22.64
N GLN A 376 -23.08 0.26 23.38
CA GLN A 376 -23.40 0.71 24.72
C GLN A 376 -23.50 2.23 24.72
N SER A 377 -24.59 2.75 25.26
CA SER A 377 -24.82 4.18 25.45
C SER A 377 -25.03 4.45 26.93
N SER A 378 -24.64 5.62 27.42
CA SER A 378 -24.86 6.04 28.82
C SER A 378 -26.34 6.03 29.20
N TYR A 379 -27.25 6.20 28.23
CA TYR A 379 -28.70 6.13 28.42
C TYR A 379 -29.22 4.69 28.66
N SER A 380 -28.43 3.65 28.36
CA SER A 380 -28.83 2.24 28.46
C SER A 380 -27.82 1.43 29.28
N LYS A 381 -28.28 0.83 30.39
CA LYS A 381 -27.42 -0.02 31.24
C LYS A 381 -26.94 -1.29 30.53
N GLN A 382 -27.69 -1.81 29.56
CA GLN A 382 -27.33 -3.01 28.80
C GLN A 382 -26.90 -2.66 27.38
N PRO A 383 -25.85 -3.30 26.85
CA PRO A 383 -25.44 -3.11 25.47
C PRO A 383 -26.45 -3.76 24.51
N ILE A 384 -26.71 -3.10 23.39
CA ILE A 384 -27.58 -3.59 22.32
C ILE A 384 -26.77 -4.50 21.39
N LEU A 385 -27.23 -5.73 21.20
CA LEU A 385 -26.59 -6.76 20.38
C LEU A 385 -27.21 -6.86 18.98
N PHE A 386 -26.39 -6.79 17.93
CA PHE A 386 -26.82 -6.98 16.54
C PHE A 386 -26.57 -8.43 16.10
N LYS A 387 -27.64 -9.25 16.12
CA LYS A 387 -27.55 -10.70 15.89
C LYS A 387 -27.44 -11.15 14.43
N SER A 388 -27.56 -10.23 13.48
CA SER A 388 -27.72 -10.57 12.06
C SER A 388 -26.39 -10.79 11.31
N PHE A 389 -25.25 -10.49 11.94
CA PHE A 389 -23.97 -10.53 11.28
C PHE A 389 -22.84 -10.86 12.26
N GLU A 390 -21.96 -11.78 11.85
CA GLU A 390 -20.76 -12.19 12.58
C GLU A 390 -19.51 -11.70 11.84
N PHE A 391 -18.61 -11.03 12.55
CA PHE A 391 -17.36 -10.56 11.96
C PHE A 391 -16.35 -11.70 11.84
N GLN A 392 -15.61 -11.70 10.74
CA GLN A 392 -14.57 -12.67 10.41
C GLN A 392 -13.23 -11.97 10.22
N VAL A 393 -12.16 -12.71 10.44
CA VAL A 393 -10.79 -12.25 10.23
C VAL A 393 -10.46 -12.24 8.73
N GLY A 394 -9.70 -11.24 8.28
CA GLY A 394 -9.18 -11.14 6.91
C GLY A 394 -10.09 -10.40 5.92
N TYR A 395 -11.16 -9.75 6.39
CA TYR A 395 -12.09 -9.03 5.54
C TYR A 395 -12.12 -7.52 5.85
N TRP A 396 -12.30 -6.73 4.78
CA TRP A 396 -12.66 -5.33 4.87
C TRP A 396 -14.18 -5.19 5.02
N TYR A 397 -14.59 -4.43 6.05
CA TYR A 397 -15.98 -4.14 6.33
C TYR A 397 -16.26 -2.65 6.18
N HIS A 398 -17.39 -2.32 5.55
CA HIS A 398 -17.96 -0.98 5.55
C HIS A 398 -19.07 -0.94 6.60
N LEU A 399 -18.73 -0.48 7.81
CA LEU A 399 -19.67 -0.43 8.91
C LEU A 399 -20.43 0.89 8.87
N VAL A 400 -21.77 0.81 8.78
CA VAL A 400 -22.65 1.98 8.81
C VAL A 400 -23.72 1.81 9.86
N LEU A 401 -23.72 2.71 10.84
CA LEU A 401 -24.71 2.80 11.88
C LEU A 401 -25.58 4.03 11.65
N VAL A 402 -26.88 3.82 11.44
CA VAL A 402 -27.85 4.91 11.27
C VAL A 402 -28.83 4.92 12.44
N HIS A 403 -28.79 5.98 13.24
CA HIS A 403 -29.79 6.25 14.27
C HIS A 403 -30.78 7.28 13.74
N ASN A 404 -31.96 6.81 13.34
CA ASN A 404 -33.03 7.67 12.84
C ASN A 404 -33.78 8.36 13.98
N ARG A 405 -34.30 9.55 13.68
CA ARG A 405 -35.23 10.30 14.53
C ARG A 405 -36.41 9.42 15.00
N SER A 406 -36.89 9.65 16.23
CA SER A 406 -38.14 9.06 16.70
C SER A 406 -39.31 9.41 15.77
N ARG A 407 -40.13 8.40 15.42
CA ARG A 407 -41.31 8.54 14.56
C ARG A 407 -42.41 9.47 15.13
N LEU A 408 -42.32 9.82 16.42
CA LEU A 408 -43.30 10.62 17.16
C LEU A 408 -43.07 12.14 17.07
N ALA A 409 -41.95 12.59 16.48
CA ALA A 409 -41.60 14.00 16.43
C ALA A 409 -42.03 14.66 15.10
N SER A 410 -42.46 15.93 15.12
CA SER A 410 -43.13 16.59 13.97
C SER A 410 -42.28 16.55 12.67
N ARG A 411 -42.95 16.29 11.54
CA ARG A 411 -42.33 16.23 10.20
C ARG A 411 -41.87 17.62 9.75
N LEU A 412 -40.64 17.99 10.09
CA LEU A 412 -39.92 19.06 9.39
C LEU A 412 -39.06 18.41 8.30
N SER A 413 -39.11 18.99 7.10
CA SER A 413 -38.62 18.48 5.81
C SER A 413 -37.10 18.52 5.61
N SER A 414 -36.29 18.42 6.66
CA SER A 414 -34.82 18.36 6.54
C SER A 414 -34.33 16.92 6.63
N ILE A 415 -33.72 16.41 5.55
CA ILE A 415 -33.04 15.12 5.52
C ILE A 415 -31.86 15.17 6.50
N ASN A 416 -31.84 14.29 7.51
CA ASN A 416 -30.83 14.33 8.57
C ASN A 416 -29.98 13.06 8.70
N THR A 417 -30.36 11.96 8.05
CA THR A 417 -29.59 10.70 8.02
C THR A 417 -29.32 10.27 6.57
N ILE A 418 -28.29 9.44 6.37
CA ILE A 418 -27.85 9.03 5.03
C ILE A 418 -28.75 7.90 4.51
N GLU A 419 -29.24 8.04 3.27
CA GLU A 419 -30.08 7.04 2.60
C GLU A 419 -29.31 5.78 2.17
N LYS A 420 -30.03 4.67 2.02
CA LYS A 420 -29.44 3.36 1.69
C LYS A 420 -28.71 3.38 0.34
N GLU A 421 -29.26 4.07 -0.65
CA GLU A 421 -28.69 4.22 -1.99
C GLU A 421 -27.33 4.92 -1.93
N THR A 422 -27.24 6.01 -1.15
CA THR A 422 -25.99 6.75 -0.89
C THR A 422 -24.96 5.90 -0.14
N ILE A 423 -25.38 5.10 0.84
CA ILE A 423 -24.49 4.16 1.53
C ILE A 423 -23.88 3.13 0.56
N ASN A 424 -24.68 2.61 -0.37
CA ASN A 424 -24.17 1.66 -1.38
C ASN A 424 -23.21 2.35 -2.36
N MET A 425 -23.43 3.61 -2.67
CA MET A 425 -22.48 4.38 -3.46
C MET A 425 -21.13 4.53 -2.72
N TYR A 426 -21.15 4.91 -1.44
CA TYR A 426 -19.92 5.02 -0.63
C TYR A 426 -19.19 3.68 -0.51
N PHE A 427 -19.94 2.59 -0.40
CA PHE A 427 -19.37 1.24 -0.43
C PHE A 427 -18.62 0.95 -1.75
N ASN A 428 -19.21 1.29 -2.91
CA ASN A 428 -18.59 1.05 -4.21
C ASN A 428 -17.38 1.96 -4.50
N MET A 429 -17.26 3.10 -3.82
CA MET A 429 -16.06 3.95 -3.87
C MET A 429 -14.85 3.30 -3.18
N GLY A 430 -15.09 2.36 -2.26
CA GLY A 430 -14.07 1.59 -1.57
C GLY A 430 -13.31 2.36 -0.47
N PRO A 431 -12.45 1.65 0.28
CA PRO A 431 -11.74 2.20 1.45
C PRO A 431 -10.62 3.19 1.09
N ARG A 432 -10.26 3.30 -0.19
CA ARG A 432 -9.20 4.21 -0.68
C ARG A 432 -9.69 5.64 -0.91
N TYR A 433 -10.98 5.91 -0.79
CA TYR A 433 -11.53 7.25 -0.94
C TYR A 433 -11.15 8.15 0.26
N LYS A 434 -10.53 9.31 0.00
CA LYS A 434 -9.88 10.18 1.01
C LYS A 434 -10.58 11.53 1.21
N SER A 435 -11.90 11.62 1.01
CA SER A 435 -12.66 12.89 1.10
C SER A 435 -13.99 12.72 1.83
N LEU A 436 -14.68 13.83 2.13
CA LEU A 436 -15.91 13.91 2.92
C LEU A 436 -17.19 13.65 2.11
N PHE A 437 -17.09 13.06 0.92
CA PHE A 437 -18.24 12.74 0.06
C PHE A 437 -19.11 13.96 -0.35
N GLN A 438 -18.56 15.18 -0.36
CA GLN A 438 -19.31 16.42 -0.64
C GLN A 438 -19.30 16.84 -2.12
N ASP A 439 -18.27 16.43 -2.87
CA ASP A 439 -18.08 16.79 -4.28
C ASP A 439 -19.00 15.99 -5.22
N SER A 440 -18.96 16.30 -6.52
CA SER A 440 -19.58 15.48 -7.58
C SER A 440 -18.91 14.10 -7.63
N LEU A 441 -19.45 13.16 -6.86
CA LEU A 441 -18.88 11.82 -6.68
C LEU A 441 -18.85 10.95 -7.94
N GLU A 442 -19.59 11.34 -9.00
CA GLU A 442 -19.55 10.73 -10.33
C GLU A 442 -18.13 10.59 -10.86
N GLN A 443 -17.35 11.68 -10.81
CA GLN A 443 -16.02 11.74 -11.44
C GLN A 443 -15.02 10.77 -10.79
N PHE A 444 -15.32 10.30 -9.58
CA PHE A 444 -14.44 9.43 -8.82
C PHE A 444 -14.78 7.94 -8.97
N GLN A 445 -15.78 7.58 -9.77
CA GLN A 445 -16.15 6.19 -10.03
C GLN A 445 -15.37 5.61 -11.21
N THR A 446 -14.95 4.36 -11.08
CA THR A 446 -14.43 3.58 -12.21
C THR A 446 -15.59 2.91 -12.95
N TYR A 447 -15.37 2.55 -14.22
CA TYR A 447 -16.35 1.80 -15.03
C TYR A 447 -16.91 0.56 -14.34
N GLU A 448 -16.05 -0.15 -13.61
CA GLU A 448 -16.42 -1.33 -12.84
C GLU A 448 -17.30 -0.96 -11.63
N ALA A 449 -16.89 0.03 -10.83
CA ALA A 449 -17.65 0.51 -9.69
C ALA A 449 -19.05 1.00 -10.09
N THR A 450 -19.16 1.80 -11.17
CA THR A 450 -20.43 2.29 -11.69
C THR A 450 -21.33 1.15 -12.16
N THR A 451 -20.77 0.14 -12.84
CA THR A 451 -21.55 -1.00 -13.32
C THR A 451 -22.06 -1.86 -12.17
N THR A 452 -21.23 -2.12 -11.16
CA THR A 452 -21.61 -2.85 -9.94
C THR A 452 -22.67 -2.10 -9.14
N LEU A 453 -22.52 -0.79 -8.97
CA LEU A 453 -23.51 0.07 -8.32
C LEU A 453 -24.85 0.05 -9.06
N TYR A 454 -24.83 0.19 -10.38
CA TYR A 454 -26.02 0.09 -11.22
C TYR A 454 -26.76 -1.23 -11.02
N LEU A 455 -26.06 -2.37 -11.06
CA LEU A 455 -26.67 -3.69 -10.89
C LEU A 455 -27.23 -3.88 -9.48
N THR A 456 -26.53 -3.37 -8.47
CA THR A 456 -26.94 -3.43 -7.07
C THR A 456 -28.23 -2.65 -6.85
N LEU A 457 -28.28 -1.39 -7.30
CA LEU A 457 -29.47 -0.54 -7.19
C LEU A 457 -30.64 -1.09 -8.02
N ARG A 458 -30.36 -1.64 -9.21
CA ARG A 458 -31.37 -2.32 -10.03
C ARG A 458 -31.96 -3.53 -9.29
N ASN A 459 -31.12 -4.37 -8.68
CA ASN A 459 -31.55 -5.52 -7.91
C ASN A 459 -32.41 -5.12 -6.71
N MET A 460 -32.06 -4.04 -6.00
CA MET A 460 -32.86 -3.51 -4.90
C MET A 460 -34.24 -3.01 -5.35
N SER A 461 -34.35 -2.54 -6.61
CA SER A 461 -35.59 -2.02 -7.19
C SER A 461 -36.46 -3.06 -7.90
N LYS A 462 -36.06 -4.36 -7.90
CA LYS A 462 -36.83 -5.45 -8.52
C LYS A 462 -38.21 -5.55 -7.84
N GLY A 463 -39.25 -5.18 -8.60
CA GLY A 463 -40.65 -5.16 -8.17
C GLY A 463 -41.40 -3.86 -8.43
N ARG A 464 -40.74 -2.76 -8.85
CA ARG A 464 -41.39 -1.44 -9.01
C ARG A 464 -41.15 -0.71 -10.35
N ARG A 465 -40.40 -1.27 -11.31
CA ARG A 465 -39.80 -0.46 -12.40
C ARG A 465 -39.89 -1.10 -13.80
N SER A 466 -40.13 -0.28 -14.83
CA SER A 466 -40.20 -0.65 -16.25
C SER A 466 -38.85 -0.46 -16.97
N ASN A 467 -38.69 -1.01 -18.19
CA ASN A 467 -37.45 -0.92 -18.98
C ASN A 467 -37.01 0.53 -19.32
N SER A 468 -37.89 1.52 -19.34
CA SER A 468 -37.53 2.94 -19.57
C SER A 468 -36.90 3.58 -18.32
N SER A 469 -37.32 3.14 -17.13
CA SER A 469 -36.79 3.63 -15.86
C SER A 469 -35.36 3.12 -15.55
N ASP A 470 -34.95 1.97 -16.12
CA ASP A 470 -33.57 1.46 -16.01
C ASP A 470 -32.56 2.41 -16.70
N LYS A 471 -32.94 3.00 -17.84
CA LYS A 471 -32.07 3.95 -18.56
C LYS A 471 -31.95 5.27 -17.80
N GLN A 472 -33.06 5.74 -17.22
CA GLN A 472 -33.07 6.92 -16.36
C GLN A 472 -32.25 6.70 -15.08
N LEU A 473 -32.31 5.52 -14.47
CA LEU A 473 -31.51 5.16 -13.30
C LEU A 473 -30.00 5.17 -13.61
N LEU A 474 -29.59 4.60 -14.75
CA LEU A 474 -28.19 4.66 -15.17
C LEU A 474 -27.74 6.10 -15.41
N ILE A 475 -28.58 6.92 -16.04
CA ILE A 475 -28.28 8.34 -16.28
C ILE A 475 -28.25 9.13 -14.97
N SER A 476 -29.11 8.84 -13.99
CA SER A 476 -29.10 9.52 -12.68
C SER A 476 -27.93 9.08 -11.81
N ILE A 477 -27.48 7.82 -11.93
CA ILE A 477 -26.27 7.32 -11.25
C ILE A 477 -25.04 7.96 -11.86
N LEU A 478 -24.97 8.02 -13.19
CA LEU A 478 -23.91 8.75 -13.89
C LEU A 478 -23.97 10.21 -13.46
N GLY A 479 -24.99 10.97 -13.81
CA GLY A 479 -25.09 12.40 -13.51
C GLY A 479 -25.27 12.80 -12.03
N GLY A 480 -24.97 11.92 -11.07
CA GLY A 480 -24.92 12.20 -9.63
C GLY A 480 -26.27 12.50 -8.94
N SER A 481 -27.32 12.80 -9.70
CA SER A 481 -28.65 13.17 -9.20
C SER A 481 -29.38 12.05 -8.44
N ALA A 482 -28.89 10.82 -8.54
CA ALA A 482 -29.40 9.68 -7.78
C ALA A 482 -28.98 9.69 -6.30
N PHE A 483 -28.03 10.54 -5.89
CA PHE A 483 -27.41 10.48 -4.57
C PHE A 483 -27.58 11.77 -3.76
N GLN A 484 -27.63 11.62 -2.44
CA GLN A 484 -27.76 12.72 -1.51
C GLN A 484 -26.44 13.48 -1.37
N SER A 485 -26.45 14.80 -1.55
CA SER A 485 -25.34 15.68 -1.17
C SER A 485 -25.45 16.07 0.31
N ILE A 486 -24.33 15.99 1.04
CA ILE A 486 -24.28 16.29 2.47
C ILE A 486 -23.56 17.64 2.68
N PRO A 487 -24.22 18.65 3.26
CA PRO A 487 -23.59 19.95 3.51
C PRO A 487 -22.56 19.87 4.65
N GLU A 488 -21.54 20.73 4.60
CA GLU A 488 -20.37 20.70 5.50
C GLU A 488 -20.74 20.82 6.98
N ASN A 489 -21.75 21.63 7.29
CA ASN A 489 -22.25 21.82 8.64
C ASN A 489 -22.90 20.57 9.28
N LYS A 490 -23.07 19.48 8.51
CA LYS A 490 -23.59 18.19 9.02
C LYS A 490 -22.49 17.22 9.42
N PHE A 491 -21.22 17.47 9.06
CA PHE A 491 -20.10 16.66 9.51
C PHE A 491 -19.64 17.11 10.89
N VAL A 492 -19.86 16.26 11.90
CA VAL A 492 -19.42 16.54 13.28
C VAL A 492 -17.94 16.21 13.45
N PHE A 493 -17.54 15.02 13.00
CA PHE A 493 -16.15 14.56 13.07
C PHE A 493 -15.85 13.62 11.91
N ALA A 494 -14.72 13.83 11.26
CA ALA A 494 -14.22 12.96 10.19
C ALA A 494 -12.71 12.85 10.31
N PHE A 495 -12.16 11.68 10.02
CA PHE A 495 -10.73 11.44 10.07
C PHE A 495 -10.29 10.43 9.02
N PHE A 496 -9.08 10.62 8.53
CA PHE A 496 -8.36 9.69 7.66
C PHE A 496 -6.97 9.48 8.23
N ALA A 497 -6.29 8.40 7.84
CA ALA A 497 -4.90 8.16 8.26
C ALA A 497 -4.01 9.38 7.99
N ASN A 498 -4.19 10.05 6.85
CA ASN A 498 -3.44 11.24 6.46
C ASN A 498 -3.56 12.42 7.44
N ASN A 499 -4.63 12.49 8.23
CA ASN A 499 -4.84 13.55 9.22
C ASN A 499 -4.21 13.25 10.58
N ALA A 500 -3.65 12.05 10.74
CA ALA A 500 -2.90 11.70 11.93
C ALA A 500 -1.52 12.39 11.89
N LEU A 501 -1.09 12.79 13.07
CA LEU A 501 0.18 13.44 13.37
C LEU A 501 0.89 12.55 14.39
N SER A 502 1.28 11.36 13.96
CA SER A 502 1.80 10.30 14.84
C SER A 502 3.33 10.25 14.91
N GLU A 503 4.03 10.73 13.87
CA GLU A 503 5.48 10.58 13.66
C GLU A 503 6.12 11.93 13.30
N GLY A 504 5.76 12.98 14.04
CA GLY A 504 6.36 14.31 13.89
C GLY A 504 6.11 14.99 12.53
N ILE A 505 7.09 15.80 12.10
CA ILE A 505 7.01 16.76 10.97
C ILE A 505 6.97 16.09 9.58
N HIS A 506 7.37 14.82 9.47
CA HIS A 506 7.41 14.11 8.19
C HIS A 506 6.19 13.22 7.95
N SER A 507 5.14 13.39 8.76
CA SER A 507 3.97 12.52 8.76
C SER A 507 2.69 13.27 8.36
N GLY A 508 1.84 12.60 7.58
CA GLY A 508 0.49 13.07 7.24
C GLY A 508 0.44 14.47 6.63
N LEU A 509 -0.39 15.33 7.24
CA LEU A 509 -0.62 16.72 6.81
C LEU A 509 0.62 17.62 6.90
N ALA A 510 1.64 17.26 7.67
CA ALA A 510 2.85 18.08 7.76
C ALA A 510 3.62 18.13 6.41
N LEU A 511 3.37 17.16 5.53
CA LEU A 511 3.87 17.16 4.15
C LEU A 511 3.07 18.07 3.19
N THR A 512 1.91 18.59 3.62
CA THR A 512 0.99 19.34 2.75
C THR A 512 1.12 20.87 2.86
N GLY A 513 2.26 21.40 3.30
CA GLY A 513 2.53 22.84 3.31
C GLY A 513 1.78 23.61 4.40
N ILE A 514 2.03 23.26 5.66
CA ILE A 514 1.48 23.96 6.84
C ILE A 514 2.33 25.22 7.14
N SER A 515 1.71 26.26 7.73
CA SER A 515 2.45 27.44 8.22
C SER A 515 3.47 27.06 9.30
N THR A 516 4.60 27.76 9.37
CA THR A 516 5.68 27.50 10.34
C THR A 516 5.20 27.62 11.80
N ALA A 517 4.29 28.56 12.09
CA ALA A 517 3.71 28.73 13.42
C ALA A 517 2.84 27.53 13.83
N THR A 518 1.98 27.05 12.93
CA THR A 518 1.14 25.86 13.18
C THR A 518 1.99 24.60 13.28
N GLN A 519 3.05 24.49 12.48
CA GLN A 519 4.02 23.40 12.56
C GLN A 519 4.76 23.35 13.90
N GLN A 520 5.24 24.49 14.41
CA GLN A 520 5.88 24.57 15.73
C GLN A 520 4.93 24.14 16.85
N LYS A 521 3.66 24.57 16.79
CA LYS A 521 2.66 24.19 17.78
C LYS A 521 2.32 22.70 17.74
N VAL A 522 2.15 22.15 16.54
CA VAL A 522 1.96 20.71 16.33
C VAL A 522 3.13 19.92 16.94
N VAL A 523 4.38 20.34 16.70
CA VAL A 523 5.56 19.70 17.27
C VAL A 523 5.55 19.74 18.80
N SER A 524 5.15 20.87 19.40
CA SER A 524 5.08 21.01 20.86
C SER A 524 3.96 20.19 21.52
N GLU A 525 2.88 19.88 20.80
CA GLU A 525 1.79 19.03 21.33
C GLU A 525 2.01 17.53 21.03
N ILE A 526 2.66 17.18 19.90
CA ILE A 526 3.03 15.79 19.56
C ILE A 526 3.97 15.18 20.60
N SER A 527 4.85 15.97 21.21
CA SER A 527 5.79 15.47 22.23
C SER A 527 5.08 14.81 23.42
N ASN A 528 3.80 15.11 23.62
CA ASN A 528 3.00 14.56 24.72
C ASN A 528 1.95 13.54 24.24
N SER A 529 1.55 13.53 22.97
CA SER A 529 0.51 12.60 22.46
C SER A 529 0.46 12.51 20.92
N ARG A 530 0.17 11.32 20.38
CA ARG A 530 -0.11 11.14 18.94
C ARG A 530 -1.51 11.67 18.64
N MET A 531 -1.64 12.64 17.75
CA MET A 531 -2.90 13.37 17.52
C MET A 531 -3.52 13.04 16.17
N ILE A 532 -4.82 13.26 16.03
CA ILE A 532 -5.53 13.24 14.75
C ILE A 532 -6.43 14.48 14.64
N LEU A 533 -6.34 15.18 13.51
CA LEU A 533 -7.12 16.38 13.28
C LEU A 533 -8.48 16.05 12.64
N ASN A 534 -9.54 16.71 13.13
CA ASN A 534 -10.87 16.59 12.55
C ASN A 534 -10.89 17.22 11.15
N SER A 535 -11.06 16.38 10.13
CA SER A 535 -11.13 16.77 8.72
C SER A 535 -12.39 17.55 8.37
N ALA A 536 -13.42 17.51 9.22
CA ALA A 536 -14.63 18.31 9.05
C ALA A 536 -14.40 19.81 9.33
N VAL A 537 -13.22 20.19 9.87
CA VAL A 537 -12.86 21.59 10.07
C VAL A 537 -12.08 22.08 8.84
N PRO A 538 -12.60 23.07 8.09
CA PRO A 538 -12.03 23.45 6.79
C PRO A 538 -10.65 24.11 6.89
N LYS A 539 -10.29 24.70 8.03
CA LYS A 539 -9.00 25.37 8.25
C LYS A 539 -8.19 24.64 9.32
N LEU A 540 -7.03 24.14 8.90
CA LEU A 540 -6.07 23.44 9.77
C LEU A 540 -5.65 24.28 10.98
N ASP A 541 -5.34 25.57 10.76
CA ASP A 541 -4.93 26.46 11.85
C ASP A 541 -5.98 26.47 12.98
N ILE A 542 -7.26 26.60 12.63
CA ILE A 542 -8.36 26.62 13.61
C ILE A 542 -8.47 25.27 14.35
N ALA A 543 -8.29 24.16 13.64
CA ALA A 543 -8.34 22.83 14.23
C ALA A 543 -7.25 22.62 15.28
N VAL A 544 -6.03 23.14 15.05
CA VAL A 544 -4.88 23.02 15.97
C VAL A 544 -5.04 23.87 17.25
N TYR A 545 -5.89 24.90 17.26
CA TYR A 545 -6.16 25.71 18.47
C TYR A 545 -7.39 25.26 19.27
N ARG A 546 -8.13 24.24 18.82
CA ARG A 546 -9.37 23.80 19.48
C ARG A 546 -9.28 22.31 19.86
N PRO A 547 -9.19 21.98 21.17
CA PRO A 547 -9.21 20.58 21.63
C PRO A 547 -10.44 19.79 21.16
N LYS A 548 -11.58 20.48 20.99
CA LYS A 548 -12.84 19.92 20.44
C LYS A 548 -12.74 19.44 18.99
N SER A 549 -11.67 19.80 18.28
CA SER A 549 -11.43 19.46 16.88
C SER A 549 -10.30 18.45 16.71
N MET A 550 -9.93 17.75 17.79
CA MET A 550 -8.83 16.80 17.84
C MET A 550 -9.28 15.45 18.42
N GLY A 551 -8.62 14.39 17.98
CA GLY A 551 -8.62 13.10 18.66
C GLY A 551 -7.19 12.70 19.05
N TYR A 552 -7.08 11.79 20.00
CA TYR A 552 -5.81 11.25 20.50
C TYR A 552 -5.72 9.76 20.23
N LEU A 553 -4.57 9.33 19.72
CA LEU A 553 -4.26 7.95 19.41
C LEU A 553 -3.50 7.33 20.60
N VAL A 554 -4.21 6.51 21.37
CA VAL A 554 -3.69 5.84 22.57
C VAL A 554 -3.18 4.44 22.23
N GLY A 555 -2.18 3.95 22.96
CA GLY A 555 -1.68 2.57 22.86
C GLY A 555 -0.76 2.28 21.67
N GLU A 556 -0.04 3.30 21.19
CA GLU A 556 0.96 3.22 20.11
C GLU A 556 0.48 2.62 18.77
N PRO A 557 -0.63 3.12 18.19
CA PRO A 557 -1.08 2.61 16.90
C PRO A 557 -0.09 2.96 15.79
N VAL A 558 -0.02 2.08 14.79
CA VAL A 558 0.78 2.30 13.59
C VAL A 558 -0.08 3.01 12.55
N VAL A 559 0.39 4.14 12.05
CA VAL A 559 -0.32 4.91 11.01
C VAL A 559 0.34 4.64 9.67
N ALA A 560 -0.44 4.22 8.68
CA ALA A 560 0.01 3.96 7.31
C ALA A 560 -0.49 5.04 6.33
N TYR A 561 0.43 5.84 5.78
CA TYR A 561 0.23 6.72 4.64
C TYR A 561 0.58 5.95 3.36
N SER A 562 -0.33 5.09 2.92
CA SER A 562 -0.09 4.33 1.70
C SER A 562 -0.30 5.20 0.45
N PHE A 563 0.67 5.07 -0.46
CA PHE A 563 0.62 5.68 -1.78
C PHE A 563 0.79 4.56 -2.80
N GLY A 564 -0.34 4.09 -3.34
CA GLY A 564 -0.30 3.10 -4.40
C GLY A 564 0.44 3.62 -5.62
N LEU A 565 1.17 2.73 -6.29
CA LEU A 565 1.85 3.03 -7.53
C LEU A 565 0.86 3.50 -8.61
N ASP A 566 -0.33 2.91 -8.62
CA ASP A 566 -1.43 3.28 -9.51
C ASP A 566 -1.88 4.74 -9.35
N GLU A 567 -1.97 5.25 -8.12
CA GLU A 567 -2.24 6.68 -7.86
C GLU A 567 -1.01 7.55 -8.12
N SER A 568 0.18 7.05 -7.81
CA SER A 568 1.39 7.86 -7.83
C SER A 568 1.94 8.08 -9.23
N ILE A 569 1.68 7.17 -10.18
CA ILE A 569 2.03 7.34 -11.60
C ILE A 569 1.38 8.60 -12.20
N TRP A 570 0.20 8.98 -11.68
CA TRP A 570 -0.51 10.21 -12.05
C TRP A 570 0.35 11.47 -11.84
N LYS A 571 1.16 11.49 -10.76
CA LYS A 571 2.01 12.65 -10.43
C LYS A 571 3.18 12.84 -11.39
N ILE A 572 3.56 11.80 -12.14
CA ILE A 572 4.73 11.82 -13.03
C ILE A 572 4.30 12.02 -14.48
N GLY A 573 3.29 11.28 -14.94
CA GLY A 573 2.83 11.36 -16.33
C GLY A 573 1.56 10.58 -16.65
N GLY A 574 0.86 10.04 -15.63
CA GLY A 574 -0.40 9.32 -15.81
C GLY A 574 -0.28 8.11 -16.71
N CYS A 575 -1.27 7.91 -17.58
CA CYS A 575 -1.32 6.74 -18.46
C CYS A 575 -0.31 6.78 -19.60
N ALA A 576 0.22 7.97 -19.94
CA ALA A 576 1.24 8.12 -20.98
C ALA A 576 2.52 7.31 -20.65
N VAL A 577 2.85 7.18 -19.36
CA VAL A 577 4.00 6.37 -18.91
C VAL A 577 3.81 4.90 -19.29
N ALA A 578 2.64 4.34 -18.98
CA ALA A 578 2.32 2.95 -19.31
C ALA A 578 2.19 2.72 -20.83
N LEU A 579 1.63 3.68 -21.57
CA LEU A 579 1.59 3.65 -23.03
C LEU A 579 3.00 3.66 -23.65
N LYS A 580 3.93 4.42 -23.07
CA LYS A 580 5.34 4.44 -23.51
C LYS A 580 6.04 3.10 -23.26
N LEU A 581 5.75 2.43 -22.14
CA LEU A 581 6.25 1.07 -21.89
C LEU A 581 5.74 0.07 -22.94
N ILE A 582 4.47 0.18 -23.34
CA ILE A 582 3.89 -0.63 -24.42
C ILE A 582 4.59 -0.35 -25.74
N GLU A 583 4.82 0.92 -26.09
CA GLU A 583 5.56 1.30 -27.30
C GLU A 583 6.97 0.69 -27.33
N ASN A 584 7.68 0.72 -26.20
CA ASN A 584 9.05 0.22 -26.07
C ASN A 584 9.14 -1.33 -26.05
N SER A 585 8.04 -2.05 -25.82
CA SER A 585 8.05 -3.51 -25.74
C SER A 585 8.46 -4.17 -27.06
N GLN A 586 9.38 -5.13 -27.02
CA GLN A 586 9.92 -5.81 -28.20
C GLN A 586 9.57 -7.31 -28.28
N THR A 587 9.11 -7.89 -27.17
CA THR A 587 8.77 -9.32 -27.06
C THR A 587 7.31 -9.50 -26.63
N SER A 588 6.70 -10.64 -26.94
CA SER A 588 5.32 -10.94 -26.52
C SER A 588 5.13 -10.87 -25.00
N LYS A 589 6.14 -11.33 -24.24
CA LYS A 589 6.11 -11.31 -22.77
C LYS A 589 6.18 -9.89 -22.20
N THR A 590 7.08 -9.05 -22.72
CA THR A 590 7.20 -7.64 -22.29
C THR A 590 5.98 -6.82 -22.70
N LEU A 591 5.39 -7.10 -23.87
CA LEU A 591 4.14 -6.49 -24.31
C LEU A 591 2.98 -6.87 -23.38
N CYS A 592 2.80 -8.17 -23.09
CA CYS A 592 1.75 -8.66 -22.19
C CYS A 592 1.85 -8.03 -20.80
N LYS A 593 3.05 -8.00 -20.20
CA LYS A 593 3.30 -7.38 -18.89
C LYS A 593 3.06 -5.86 -18.90
N SER A 594 3.45 -5.17 -19.97
CA SER A 594 3.23 -3.71 -20.09
C SER A 594 1.74 -3.37 -20.21
N ILE A 595 0.99 -4.20 -20.93
CA ILE A 595 -0.47 -4.10 -20.99
C ILE A 595 -1.07 -4.42 -19.63
N ALA A 596 -0.66 -5.50 -18.96
CA ALA A 596 -1.13 -5.82 -17.61
C ALA A 596 -0.92 -4.65 -16.65
N PHE A 597 0.25 -4.01 -16.71
CA PHE A 597 0.55 -2.80 -15.94
C PHE A 597 -0.40 -1.64 -16.27
N LEU A 598 -0.63 -1.34 -17.55
CA LEU A 598 -1.60 -0.32 -17.96
C LEU A 598 -3.01 -0.63 -17.42
N LEU A 599 -3.47 -1.87 -17.56
CA LEU A 599 -4.83 -2.25 -17.14
C LEU A 599 -4.99 -2.20 -15.62
N GLU A 600 -3.98 -2.65 -14.85
CA GLU A 600 -3.96 -2.58 -13.39
C GLU A 600 -3.88 -1.13 -12.86
N THR A 601 -3.19 -0.23 -13.58
CA THR A 601 -3.15 1.20 -13.21
C THR A 601 -4.47 1.92 -13.53
N ILE A 602 -5.27 1.44 -14.49
CA ILE A 602 -6.58 2.03 -14.83
C ILE A 602 -7.71 1.47 -13.96
N ARG A 603 -7.77 0.15 -13.76
CA ARG A 603 -8.95 -0.55 -13.19
C ARG A 603 -9.41 0.03 -11.85
N PHE A 604 -8.46 0.42 -11.00
CA PHE A 604 -8.71 0.87 -9.63
C PHE A 604 -8.43 2.36 -9.39
N SER A 605 -8.09 3.12 -10.44
CA SER A 605 -7.81 4.55 -10.35
C SER A 605 -8.70 5.32 -11.31
N TRP A 606 -9.71 6.00 -10.76
CA TRP A 606 -10.61 6.86 -11.53
C TRP A 606 -9.83 7.96 -12.29
N ARG A 607 -8.73 8.47 -11.72
CA ARG A 607 -7.89 9.51 -12.36
C ARG A 607 -7.26 8.99 -13.64
N ASN A 608 -6.67 7.81 -13.58
CA ASN A 608 -6.05 7.17 -14.75
C ASN A 608 -7.13 6.77 -15.78
N SER A 609 -8.29 6.29 -15.33
CA SER A 609 -9.43 6.01 -16.22
C SER A 609 -9.88 7.27 -16.97
N ALA A 610 -10.09 8.38 -16.26
CA ALA A 610 -10.48 9.65 -16.85
C ALA A 610 -9.40 10.21 -17.80
N ASP A 611 -8.12 10.01 -17.47
CA ASP A 611 -7.04 10.44 -18.35
C ASP A 611 -6.95 9.66 -19.65
N MET A 612 -7.18 8.34 -19.62
CA MET A 612 -7.29 7.53 -20.83
C MET A 612 -8.39 8.03 -21.77
N GLU A 613 -9.47 8.59 -21.25
CA GLU A 613 -10.50 9.21 -22.07
C GLU A 613 -10.05 10.56 -22.61
N ARG A 614 -9.51 11.41 -21.73
CA ARG A 614 -9.06 12.76 -22.07
C ARG A 614 -7.95 12.77 -23.12
N CYS A 615 -7.04 11.81 -23.07
CA CYS A 615 -5.91 11.72 -24.00
C CYS A 615 -6.17 10.80 -25.21
N HIS A 616 -7.40 10.29 -25.40
CA HIS A 616 -7.69 9.28 -26.42
C HIS A 616 -6.76 8.05 -26.29
N GLY A 617 -6.45 7.66 -25.06
CA GLY A 617 -5.48 6.62 -24.73
C GLY A 617 -5.88 5.24 -25.24
N TYR A 618 -7.18 4.93 -25.36
CA TYR A 618 -7.64 3.66 -25.93
C TYR A 618 -7.37 3.57 -27.43
N GLU A 619 -7.50 4.70 -28.13
CA GLU A 619 -7.18 4.83 -29.56
C GLU A 619 -5.67 4.73 -29.78
N ILE A 620 -4.87 5.35 -28.91
CA ILE A 620 -3.40 5.21 -28.91
C ILE A 620 -3.01 3.75 -28.65
N LEU A 621 -3.59 3.10 -27.65
CA LEU A 621 -3.36 1.68 -27.35
C LEU A 621 -3.70 0.80 -28.56
N ALA A 622 -4.84 1.06 -29.22
CA ALA A 622 -5.24 0.36 -30.42
C ALA A 622 -4.23 0.53 -31.55
N TYR A 623 -3.68 1.74 -31.73
CA TYR A 623 -2.61 2.00 -32.70
C TYR A 623 -1.32 1.25 -32.37
N LEU A 624 -0.87 1.25 -31.11
CA LEU A 624 0.33 0.54 -30.67
C LEU A 624 0.18 -0.99 -30.86
N LEU A 625 -0.96 -1.57 -30.49
CA LEU A 625 -1.26 -2.98 -30.72
C LEU A 625 -1.30 -3.31 -32.22
N LYS A 626 -1.84 -2.40 -33.05
CA LYS A 626 -1.85 -2.54 -34.50
C LYS A 626 -0.44 -2.56 -35.10
N GLN A 627 0.55 -1.92 -34.49
CA GLN A 627 1.95 -2.00 -34.93
C GLN A 627 2.65 -3.28 -34.47
N LYS A 628 2.17 -3.92 -33.40
CA LYS A 628 2.81 -5.06 -32.72
C LYS A 628 2.00 -6.36 -32.82
N ARG A 629 1.26 -6.55 -33.92
CA ARG A 629 0.29 -7.66 -34.07
C ARG A 629 0.93 -9.04 -33.92
N ASP A 630 2.16 -9.19 -34.41
CA ASP A 630 2.90 -10.45 -34.36
C ASP A 630 3.29 -10.85 -32.93
N LEU A 631 3.30 -9.89 -31.99
CA LEU A 631 3.59 -10.13 -30.58
C LEU A 631 2.33 -10.46 -29.75
N ILE A 632 1.13 -10.34 -30.34
CA ILE A 632 -0.14 -10.55 -29.63
C ILE A 632 -0.39 -12.05 -29.42
N THR A 633 -0.44 -12.46 -28.16
CA THR A 633 -0.73 -13.84 -27.75
C THR A 633 -2.18 -14.02 -27.29
N LEU A 634 -2.62 -15.28 -27.18
CA LEU A 634 -3.94 -15.60 -26.61
C LEU A 634 -4.06 -15.10 -25.16
N GLU A 635 -2.99 -15.22 -24.37
CA GLU A 635 -2.92 -14.71 -23.00
C GLU A 635 -3.19 -13.20 -22.92
N LEU A 636 -2.56 -12.41 -23.79
CA LEU A 636 -2.76 -10.97 -23.86
C LEU A 636 -4.21 -10.63 -24.23
N PHE A 637 -4.79 -11.36 -25.18
CA PHE A 637 -6.19 -11.14 -25.55
C PHE A 637 -7.16 -11.48 -24.41
N GLU A 638 -6.92 -12.58 -23.71
CA GLU A 638 -7.68 -12.96 -22.51
C GLU A 638 -7.59 -11.90 -21.42
N LEU A 639 -6.39 -11.36 -21.18
CA LEU A 639 -6.18 -10.26 -20.24
C LEU A 639 -7.01 -9.01 -20.62
N LEU A 640 -7.09 -8.65 -21.90
CA LEU A 640 -7.95 -7.56 -22.38
C LEU A 640 -9.44 -7.86 -22.14
N LEU A 641 -9.88 -9.10 -22.36
CA LEU A 641 -11.26 -9.50 -22.10
C LEU A 641 -11.61 -9.42 -20.61
N VAL A 642 -10.71 -9.84 -19.73
CA VAL A 642 -10.89 -9.73 -18.27
C VAL A 642 -10.97 -8.26 -17.84
N PHE A 643 -10.18 -7.36 -18.44
CA PHE A 643 -10.30 -5.92 -18.19
C PHE A 643 -11.65 -5.33 -18.66
N ILE A 644 -12.18 -5.83 -19.77
CA ILE A 644 -13.49 -5.38 -20.29
C ILE A 644 -14.64 -5.87 -19.41
N GLY A 645 -14.48 -7.02 -18.76
CA GLY A 645 -15.43 -7.59 -17.79
C GLY A 645 -15.85 -9.04 -18.07
N LYS A 646 -14.99 -9.83 -18.73
CA LYS A 646 -15.11 -11.30 -18.76
C LYS A 646 -14.90 -11.84 -17.35
N ASP A 647 -15.89 -12.56 -16.82
CA ASP A 647 -15.78 -13.28 -15.55
C ASP A 647 -15.24 -14.69 -15.82
N VAL A 648 -14.01 -14.94 -15.40
CA VAL A 648 -13.31 -16.22 -15.60
C VAL A 648 -13.93 -17.32 -14.72
N LYS A 649 -14.48 -16.98 -13.54
CA LYS A 649 -15.09 -17.96 -12.63
C LYS A 649 -16.48 -18.36 -13.09
N ASN A 650 -17.27 -17.38 -13.53
CA ASN A 650 -18.64 -17.61 -14.00
C ASN A 650 -18.88 -16.89 -15.32
N LEU A 651 -18.65 -17.58 -16.45
CA LEU A 651 -18.79 -17.00 -17.79
C LEU A 651 -20.17 -16.37 -18.05
N GLU A 652 -21.23 -16.92 -17.48
CA GLU A 652 -22.60 -16.39 -17.58
C GLU A 652 -22.80 -15.00 -16.93
N ASN A 653 -21.89 -14.59 -16.05
CA ASN A 653 -21.92 -13.28 -15.40
C ASN A 653 -21.04 -12.25 -16.11
N SER A 654 -20.50 -12.55 -17.30
CA SER A 654 -19.64 -11.62 -18.05
C SER A 654 -20.40 -10.38 -18.53
N ILE A 655 -19.83 -9.19 -18.30
CA ILE A 655 -20.45 -7.89 -18.59
C ILE A 655 -19.44 -6.98 -19.30
N ILE A 656 -19.92 -6.10 -20.18
CA ILE A 656 -19.09 -5.05 -20.77
C ILE A 656 -19.09 -3.84 -19.84
N ASN A 657 -18.07 -3.78 -18.96
CA ASN A 657 -17.88 -2.70 -18.00
C ASN A 657 -17.33 -1.44 -18.69
N ASN A 658 -16.30 -1.60 -19.53
CA ASN A 658 -15.63 -0.50 -20.24
C ASN A 658 -15.97 -0.49 -21.73
N PRO A 659 -16.98 0.31 -22.16
CA PRO A 659 -17.41 0.35 -23.55
C PRO A 659 -16.39 1.02 -24.49
N LEU A 660 -15.54 1.93 -24.00
CA LEU A 660 -14.53 2.61 -24.82
C LEU A 660 -13.40 1.66 -25.19
N ALA A 661 -12.86 0.92 -24.21
CA ALA A 661 -11.86 -0.11 -24.45
C ALA A 661 -12.39 -1.18 -25.42
N TYR A 662 -13.63 -1.65 -25.22
CA TYR A 662 -14.25 -2.61 -26.14
C TYR A 662 -14.39 -2.02 -27.55
N ARG A 663 -14.83 -0.77 -27.68
CA ARG A 663 -15.06 -0.08 -28.97
C ARG A 663 -13.79 0.16 -29.76
N TYR A 664 -12.74 0.67 -29.11
CA TYR A 664 -11.54 1.11 -29.81
C TYR A 664 -10.47 0.03 -29.92
N VAL A 665 -10.42 -0.92 -28.98
CA VAL A 665 -9.44 -2.02 -28.99
C VAL A 665 -10.07 -3.29 -29.56
N VAL A 666 -11.06 -3.88 -28.88
CA VAL A 666 -11.61 -5.20 -29.30
C VAL A 666 -12.32 -5.14 -30.64
N LEU A 667 -13.15 -4.13 -30.88
CA LEU A 667 -13.86 -3.98 -32.16
C LEU A 667 -13.00 -3.40 -33.29
N ASN A 668 -11.72 -3.15 -33.06
CA ASN A 668 -10.78 -2.77 -34.11
C ASN A 668 -10.22 -4.03 -34.80
N PHE A 669 -10.98 -4.52 -35.77
CA PHE A 669 -10.66 -5.74 -36.53
C PHE A 669 -9.26 -5.72 -37.18
N GLU A 670 -8.72 -4.53 -37.48
CA GLU A 670 -7.40 -4.43 -38.08
C GLU A 670 -6.27 -4.87 -37.15
N ILE A 671 -6.44 -4.74 -35.82
CA ILE A 671 -5.45 -5.19 -34.83
C ILE A 671 -5.24 -6.71 -34.94
N TRP A 672 -6.34 -7.45 -35.10
CA TRP A 672 -6.38 -8.92 -35.09
C TRP A 672 -6.00 -9.53 -36.44
N LYS A 673 -5.83 -8.70 -37.48
CA LYS A 673 -5.37 -9.16 -38.79
C LYS A 673 -3.91 -9.63 -38.70
N LYS A 674 -3.66 -10.89 -39.07
CA LYS A 674 -2.36 -11.61 -39.03
C LYS A 674 -1.91 -12.10 -37.63
N THR A 675 -2.75 -12.00 -36.59
CA THR A 675 -2.46 -12.70 -35.33
C THR A 675 -2.64 -14.21 -35.50
N SER A 676 -2.20 -15.02 -34.52
CA SER A 676 -2.38 -16.47 -34.55
C SER A 676 -3.85 -16.89 -34.70
N LEU A 677 -4.07 -18.10 -35.22
CA LEU A 677 -5.42 -18.66 -35.41
C LEU A 677 -6.20 -18.72 -34.09
N ASP A 678 -5.53 -19.07 -32.99
CA ASP A 678 -6.15 -19.14 -31.66
C ASP A 678 -6.65 -17.76 -31.19
N VAL A 679 -5.86 -16.70 -31.41
CA VAL A 679 -6.26 -15.32 -31.06
C VAL A 679 -7.46 -14.88 -31.90
N GLN A 680 -7.42 -15.14 -33.21
CA GLN A 680 -8.52 -14.79 -34.12
C GLN A 680 -9.81 -15.55 -33.76
N LYS A 681 -9.70 -16.83 -33.39
CA LYS A 681 -10.81 -17.65 -32.92
C LYS A 681 -11.41 -17.08 -31.62
N ALA A 682 -10.58 -16.81 -30.62
CA ALA A 682 -11.02 -16.21 -29.35
C ALA A 682 -11.70 -14.84 -29.56
N HIS A 683 -11.18 -14.03 -30.51
CA HIS A 683 -11.76 -12.74 -30.89
C HIS A 683 -13.18 -12.85 -31.49
N LEU A 684 -13.48 -13.95 -32.18
CA LEU A 684 -14.82 -14.24 -32.69
C LEU A 684 -15.73 -14.82 -31.60
N GLU A 685 -15.21 -15.71 -30.76
CA GLU A 685 -15.98 -16.38 -29.69
C GLU A 685 -16.46 -15.41 -28.60
N GLN A 686 -15.72 -14.32 -28.32
CA GLN A 686 -16.17 -13.33 -27.33
C GLN A 686 -17.54 -12.71 -27.67
N PHE A 687 -17.93 -12.62 -28.95
CA PHE A 687 -19.27 -12.14 -29.32
C PHE A 687 -20.35 -13.07 -28.78
N ILE A 688 -20.13 -14.37 -28.86
CA ILE A 688 -21.05 -15.38 -28.33
C ILE A 688 -21.10 -15.28 -26.81
N LEU A 689 -19.94 -15.13 -26.16
CA LEU A 689 -19.85 -14.98 -24.71
C LEU A 689 -20.69 -13.81 -24.18
N PHE A 690 -20.46 -12.59 -24.70
CA PHE A 690 -21.12 -11.40 -24.17
C PHE A 690 -22.57 -11.23 -24.64
N LEU A 691 -22.92 -11.68 -25.86
CA LEU A 691 -24.23 -11.43 -26.46
C LEU A 691 -25.23 -12.58 -26.28
N ASN A 692 -24.76 -13.83 -26.17
CA ASN A 692 -25.65 -14.98 -26.04
C ASN A 692 -25.58 -15.63 -24.65
N ASN A 693 -24.38 -15.93 -24.16
CA ASN A 693 -24.17 -16.75 -22.96
C ASN A 693 -24.38 -15.95 -21.66
N SER A 694 -24.09 -14.65 -21.66
CA SER A 694 -24.28 -13.80 -20.49
C SER A 694 -25.76 -13.65 -20.09
N LYS A 695 -26.07 -13.86 -18.81
CA LYS A 695 -27.37 -13.53 -18.20
C LYS A 695 -27.73 -12.05 -18.37
N LEU A 696 -26.73 -11.20 -18.53
CA LEU A 696 -26.84 -9.76 -18.70
C LEU A 696 -26.70 -9.32 -20.17
N ARG A 697 -26.94 -10.22 -21.13
CA ARG A 697 -26.91 -9.91 -22.57
C ARG A 697 -27.70 -8.66 -22.98
N SER A 698 -28.87 -8.43 -22.38
CA SER A 698 -29.70 -7.25 -22.69
C SER A 698 -29.02 -5.93 -22.28
N PHE A 699 -28.20 -5.96 -21.23
CA PHE A 699 -27.37 -4.83 -20.82
C PHE A 699 -26.17 -4.64 -21.77
N ASN A 700 -25.49 -5.74 -22.11
CA ASN A 700 -24.35 -5.73 -23.04
C ASN A 700 -24.75 -5.19 -24.43
N VAL A 701 -25.87 -5.65 -24.99
CA VAL A 701 -26.39 -5.16 -26.28
C VAL A 701 -26.65 -3.66 -26.24
N LYS A 702 -27.26 -3.15 -25.16
CA LYS A 702 -27.54 -1.70 -25.02
C LYS A 702 -26.26 -0.87 -25.05
N ARG A 703 -25.19 -1.32 -24.39
CA ARG A 703 -23.86 -0.67 -24.39
C ARG A 703 -23.24 -0.61 -25.80
N LEU A 704 -23.60 -1.53 -26.69
CA LEU A 704 -23.04 -1.65 -28.03
C LEU A 704 -23.91 -1.06 -29.16
N SER A 705 -25.09 -0.53 -28.84
CA SER A 705 -26.08 -0.03 -29.81
C SER A 705 -25.54 1.03 -30.80
N LYS A 706 -24.50 1.79 -30.45
CA LYS A 706 -23.88 2.82 -31.31
C LYS A 706 -22.67 2.35 -32.12
N SER A 707 -22.41 1.04 -32.19
CA SER A 707 -21.14 0.50 -32.73
C SER A 707 -21.24 -0.08 -34.14
N HIS A 708 -22.43 -0.13 -34.76
CA HIS A 708 -22.69 -0.70 -36.11
C HIS A 708 -21.97 -2.05 -36.33
N LEU A 709 -22.09 -2.96 -35.35
CA LEU A 709 -21.30 -4.20 -35.27
C LEU A 709 -21.41 -5.08 -36.52
N VAL A 710 -22.64 -5.24 -37.04
CA VAL A 710 -22.92 -6.05 -38.22
C VAL A 710 -22.11 -5.54 -39.42
N LYS A 711 -22.16 -4.24 -39.70
CA LYS A 711 -21.40 -3.61 -40.80
C LYS A 711 -19.90 -3.80 -40.63
N LYS A 712 -19.37 -3.63 -39.42
CA LYS A 712 -17.94 -3.80 -39.13
C LYS A 712 -17.48 -5.25 -39.33
N LEU A 713 -18.25 -6.23 -38.87
CA LEU A 713 -17.91 -7.64 -39.02
C LEU A 713 -17.96 -8.08 -40.50
N LEU A 714 -18.97 -7.62 -41.25
CA LEU A 714 -19.05 -7.87 -42.70
C LEU A 714 -17.90 -7.21 -43.46
N LEU A 715 -17.52 -5.99 -43.10
CA LEU A 715 -16.36 -5.31 -43.69
C LEU A 715 -15.07 -6.07 -43.37
N ALA A 716 -14.89 -6.51 -42.12
CA ALA A 716 -13.74 -7.32 -41.71
C ALA A 716 -13.65 -8.63 -42.49
N PHE A 717 -14.80 -9.27 -42.73
CA PHE A 717 -14.90 -10.48 -43.54
C PHE A 717 -14.54 -10.21 -45.01
N ARG A 718 -15.04 -9.10 -45.59
CA ARG A 718 -14.68 -8.65 -46.95
C ARG A 718 -13.19 -8.36 -47.10
N MET A 719 -12.56 -7.79 -46.08
CA MET A 719 -11.13 -7.44 -46.07
C MET A 719 -10.21 -8.65 -45.81
N SER A 720 -10.78 -9.87 -45.76
CA SER A 720 -10.06 -11.13 -45.50
C SER A 720 -9.16 -11.03 -44.25
N ILE A 721 -9.71 -10.45 -43.18
CA ILE A 721 -9.00 -10.31 -41.90
C ILE A 721 -8.77 -11.68 -41.24
N TYR A 722 -9.76 -12.57 -41.35
CA TYR A 722 -9.75 -13.90 -40.76
C TYR A 722 -9.28 -14.96 -41.76
N ALA A 723 -8.56 -15.96 -41.26
CA ALA A 723 -8.17 -17.13 -42.05
C ALA A 723 -9.40 -17.90 -42.56
N LYS A 724 -9.27 -18.56 -43.72
CA LYS A 724 -10.37 -19.32 -44.35
C LYS A 724 -10.95 -20.41 -43.44
N GLU A 725 -10.12 -21.01 -42.60
CA GLU A 725 -10.51 -22.04 -41.62
C GLU A 725 -11.46 -21.50 -40.54
N LEU A 726 -11.43 -20.19 -40.27
CA LEU A 726 -12.25 -19.53 -39.26
C LEU A 726 -13.59 -19.03 -39.82
N VAL A 727 -13.89 -19.23 -41.11
CA VAL A 727 -15.18 -18.85 -41.72
C VAL A 727 -16.40 -19.34 -40.92
N PRO A 728 -16.45 -20.60 -40.42
CA PRO A 728 -17.56 -21.05 -39.58
C PRO A 728 -17.72 -20.22 -38.30
N HIS A 729 -16.61 -19.85 -37.65
CA HIS A 729 -16.61 -19.01 -36.45
C HIS A 729 -17.07 -17.58 -36.76
N VAL A 730 -16.71 -17.03 -37.93
CA VAL A 730 -17.19 -15.72 -38.38
C VAL A 730 -18.71 -15.75 -38.58
N VAL A 731 -19.25 -16.80 -39.19
CA VAL A 731 -20.70 -16.97 -39.38
C VAL A 731 -21.42 -17.09 -38.04
N HIS A 732 -20.88 -17.86 -37.09
CA HIS A 732 -21.43 -17.96 -35.74
C HIS A 732 -21.41 -16.62 -34.99
N ALA A 733 -20.32 -15.86 -35.08
CA ALA A 733 -20.22 -14.53 -34.49
C ALA A 733 -21.22 -13.56 -35.14
N LEU A 734 -21.35 -13.58 -36.48
CA LEU A 734 -22.32 -12.75 -37.21
C LEU A 734 -23.75 -13.09 -36.80
N LYS A 735 -24.07 -14.38 -36.65
CA LYS A 735 -25.36 -14.85 -36.15
C LYS A 735 -25.63 -14.32 -34.74
N ALA A 736 -24.67 -14.43 -33.82
CA ALA A 736 -24.81 -13.91 -32.46
C ALA A 736 -25.07 -12.40 -32.45
N VAL A 737 -24.29 -11.63 -33.22
CA VAL A 737 -24.46 -10.18 -33.32
C VAL A 737 -25.82 -9.81 -33.92
N MET A 738 -26.24 -10.45 -35.02
CA MET A 738 -27.54 -10.21 -35.68
C MET A 738 -28.72 -10.53 -34.77
N LEU A 739 -28.69 -11.67 -34.07
CA LEU A 739 -29.78 -12.07 -33.16
C LEU A 739 -29.86 -11.16 -31.93
N SER A 740 -28.73 -10.60 -31.50
CA SER A 740 -28.69 -9.73 -30.33
C SER A 740 -29.34 -8.36 -30.56
N ASN A 741 -29.27 -7.84 -31.79
CA ASN A 741 -29.88 -6.56 -32.18
C ASN A 741 -30.40 -6.63 -33.61
N TRP A 742 -31.61 -7.17 -33.78
CA TRP A 742 -32.25 -7.34 -35.08
C TRP A 742 -32.84 -6.02 -35.58
N ASP A 743 -32.07 -5.28 -36.39
CA ASP A 743 -32.47 -3.99 -36.96
C ASP A 743 -32.48 -4.00 -38.50
N THR A 744 -33.25 -3.07 -39.08
CA THR A 744 -33.39 -2.94 -40.54
C THR A 744 -32.06 -2.60 -41.21
N GLU A 745 -31.17 -1.91 -40.50
CA GLU A 745 -29.83 -1.54 -40.98
C GLU A 745 -28.91 -2.76 -41.10
N GLY A 746 -28.91 -3.65 -40.11
CA GLY A 746 -28.14 -4.90 -40.11
C GLY A 746 -28.64 -5.86 -41.20
N ILE A 747 -29.95 -6.02 -41.34
CA ILE A 747 -30.55 -6.83 -42.42
C ILE A 747 -30.11 -6.31 -43.78
N ARG A 748 -30.21 -5.00 -44.01
CA ARG A 748 -29.78 -4.37 -45.27
C ARG A 748 -28.29 -4.60 -45.52
N ALA A 749 -27.45 -4.43 -44.50
CA ALA A 749 -26.00 -4.64 -44.62
C ALA A 749 -25.65 -6.08 -45.04
N VAL A 750 -26.30 -7.09 -44.45
CA VAL A 750 -26.10 -8.50 -44.83
C VAL A 750 -26.61 -8.75 -46.25
N ALA A 751 -27.80 -8.26 -46.60
CA ALA A 751 -28.36 -8.42 -47.94
C ALA A 751 -27.47 -7.79 -49.01
N THR A 752 -26.97 -6.56 -48.79
CA THR A 752 -26.02 -5.89 -49.68
C THR A 752 -24.71 -6.67 -49.79
N PHE A 753 -24.20 -7.19 -48.67
CA PHE A 753 -22.98 -8.00 -48.68
C PHE A 753 -23.15 -9.25 -49.55
N LEU A 754 -24.22 -10.02 -49.32
CA LEU A 754 -24.54 -11.22 -50.11
C LEU A 754 -24.73 -10.90 -51.60
N ALA A 755 -25.47 -9.84 -51.94
CA ALA A 755 -25.64 -9.43 -53.33
C ALA A 755 -24.30 -9.08 -53.99
N SER A 756 -23.41 -8.40 -53.27
CA SER A 756 -22.10 -7.99 -53.79
C SER A 756 -21.11 -9.15 -53.95
N THR A 757 -21.17 -10.19 -53.11
CA THR A 757 -20.25 -11.33 -53.17
C THR A 757 -20.73 -12.43 -54.09
N VAL A 758 -22.06 -12.66 -54.17
CA VAL A 758 -22.65 -13.63 -55.09
C VAL A 758 -22.50 -13.18 -56.55
N ALA A 759 -22.59 -11.87 -56.83
CA ALA A 759 -22.38 -11.34 -58.17
C ALA A 759 -20.93 -11.47 -58.68
N GLN A 760 -19.94 -11.60 -57.79
CA GLN A 760 -18.52 -11.74 -58.14
C GLN A 760 -18.07 -13.20 -58.36
N GLY A 761 -18.91 -14.19 -58.05
CA GLY A 761 -18.60 -15.62 -58.24
C GLY A 761 -19.06 -16.22 -59.57
N ASN A 762 -19.70 -15.42 -60.44
CA ASN A 762 -20.23 -15.85 -61.75
C ASN A 762 -19.45 -15.27 -62.95
N THR A 763 -18.22 -14.83 -62.74
CA THR A 763 -17.22 -14.45 -63.75
C THR A 763 -15.89 -15.07 -63.35
#